data_AF-A0A2M7ZD45-F1
#
_entry.id   AF-A0A2M7ZD45-F1
#
_cell.length_a   1.000
_cell.length_b   1.000
_cell.length_c   1.000
_cell.angle_alpha   90.00
_cell.angle_beta   90.00
_cell.angle_gamma   90.00
#
_symmetry.space_group_name_H-M   'P 1'
#
loop_
_entity.id
_entity.type
_entity.pdbx_description
1 polymer ?
#
loop_
_entity_poly.entity_id
_entity_poly.type
_entity_poly.pdbx_seq_one_letter_code
_entity_poly.pdbx_strand_id
1 'polypeptide(L)'
;MSVKYFSGLLLLILIVSCSSEKLIIKNSISVENLRAEFNGAVKLKTLDFEIPSNTKLVGYKYDNNAKSLELIFNDRLGIIPLRENDVNKIYHEMNSFCKKYFDFQDLTIKSNIFELSELIPNYYRESLKKDENRIPKRADKKRKSFITNVSKPIEITNGLSGKNIALWHSHGWYYNVNLDRWMWQRARLFQIVEDKGPMGYVLPFLVPMLENAGATVFLPRERDFQVNEEVIDNDSPNNNYVEKIFGDKSWSNGEGTGFAIGNPPYESGYNPFEKGTHRIIKTSKEKTAEADFIPEITETGEYAVYVSYASSDKNATDVKFTIYHLGGKTEFKINQQIGGKTWIYLGKFNFEKGYNPEFGKVSVSNESSNENKIVSVDAVRFGGGMGIIKRGESTSGRPKFVEGARYWLQYAGMPDTLVYNLNKNKDDYKDDYQSRAEWVNYLVGNPYGPNRNKSSAGLGIPIDVSMAFHTDAGITKNDTVIGTLSIYSTYSLDSSRVFPDGVSKIANRDLADLVQTQITEDLRAKYDPIWNRRMLWDAFYSEAARQNVPSVLLELLSHQNFLDSKFELDPRYRFDVSRAIYKAFLKFISSEYDFNYVVQPLPVTHFSAELTANGEAVLKWKAQEDPLESTALPTGYIVYTRINDGGFDNGVYVKENKLVTAALKENTIYSFMITAVNDGGESFTSEILSINFIRDKKPVLIVNGFDRICGPATIETDEIKG
;
A
#
# COMPACT_ATOMS: atom_id res chain seq x y z
N MET A 1 -69.37 11.30 37.87
CA MET A 1 -68.61 12.56 37.99
C MET A 1 -68.49 13.14 36.57
N SER A 2 -69.40 13.96 36.02
CA SER A 2 -69.83 15.33 36.40
C SER A 2 -68.63 16.29 36.52
N VAL A 3 -68.49 17.45 35.86
CA VAL A 3 -69.41 18.54 35.44
C VAL A 3 -68.65 19.37 34.36
N LYS A 4 -69.15 19.59 33.13
CA LYS A 4 -69.93 20.76 32.57
C LYS A 4 -69.22 22.14 32.66
N TYR A 5 -68.80 22.74 31.52
CA TYR A 5 -69.44 23.78 30.65
C TYR A 5 -69.14 25.24 31.02
N PHE A 6 -68.84 26.09 30.01
CA PHE A 6 -69.59 27.30 29.58
C PHE A 6 -68.86 27.94 28.37
N SER A 7 -69.46 27.96 27.16
CA SER A 7 -70.19 29.09 26.49
C SER A 7 -69.27 30.14 25.85
N GLY A 8 -69.50 30.71 24.66
CA GLY A 8 -70.60 30.64 23.71
C GLY A 8 -70.38 31.62 22.54
N LEU A 9 -71.05 31.31 21.43
CA LEU A 9 -71.78 32.21 20.52
C LEU A 9 -71.12 33.39 19.77
N LEU A 10 -71.34 33.31 18.44
CA LEU A 10 -71.86 34.34 17.52
C LEU A 10 -70.89 35.05 16.54
N LEU A 11 -71.20 34.83 15.26
CA LEU A 11 -70.76 35.51 14.05
C LEU A 11 -71.25 36.98 14.02
N LEU A 12 -70.42 37.93 13.56
CA LEU A 12 -70.91 39.12 12.86
C LEU A 12 -69.88 39.63 11.83
N ILE A 13 -70.42 40.00 10.67
CA ILE A 13 -69.80 40.39 9.39
C ILE A 13 -69.56 41.91 9.34
N LEU A 14 -68.47 42.39 8.71
CA LEU A 14 -68.34 43.69 8.01
C LEU A 14 -66.97 43.77 7.26
N ILE A 15 -66.89 43.39 5.97
CA ILE A 15 -66.95 44.16 4.69
C ILE A 15 -65.80 45.19 4.48
N VAL A 16 -65.24 45.14 3.25
CA VAL A 16 -64.48 46.16 2.48
C VAL A 16 -62.96 46.12 2.72
N SER A 17 -62.05 46.02 1.74
CA SER A 17 -62.10 46.19 0.29
C SER A 17 -61.08 45.28 -0.38
N CYS A 18 -61.45 44.78 -1.55
CA CYS A 18 -60.56 44.17 -2.51
C CYS A 18 -59.81 45.30 -3.24
N SER A 19 -58.51 45.44 -3.01
CA SER A 19 -57.61 46.12 -3.94
C SER A 19 -56.64 45.07 -4.48
N SER A 20 -56.88 44.69 -5.72
CA SER A 20 -56.04 43.84 -6.52
C SER A 20 -54.68 44.51 -6.78
N GLU A 21 -53.63 44.00 -6.14
CA GLU A 21 -52.33 43.95 -6.81
C GLU A 21 -52.10 42.50 -7.25
N LYS A 22 -52.20 42.31 -8.56
CA LYS A 22 -51.74 41.11 -9.25
C LYS A 22 -50.26 40.92 -8.92
N LEU A 23 -49.95 40.02 -8.01
CA LEU A 23 -48.66 39.33 -8.05
C LEU A 23 -48.65 38.54 -9.35
N ILE A 24 -47.89 39.03 -10.34
CA ILE A 24 -47.46 38.22 -11.46
C ILE A 24 -46.56 37.14 -10.86
N ILE A 25 -47.14 35.98 -10.58
CA ILE A 25 -46.39 34.75 -10.37
C ILE A 25 -45.76 34.46 -11.74
N LYS A 26 -44.51 34.91 -11.94
CA LYS A 26 -43.63 34.32 -12.95
C LYS A 26 -43.63 32.83 -12.64
N ASN A 27 -44.19 32.01 -13.54
CA ASN A 27 -44.34 30.57 -13.42
C ASN A 27 -43.22 29.97 -12.55
N SER A 28 -43.52 29.63 -11.30
CA SER A 28 -42.60 28.84 -10.49
C SER A 28 -42.53 27.48 -11.16
N ILE A 29 -41.49 27.24 -11.96
CA ILE A 29 -41.21 25.93 -12.52
C ILE A 29 -41.14 24.96 -11.35
N SER A 30 -42.02 23.95 -11.36
CA SER A 30 -41.95 22.90 -10.35
C SER A 30 -40.66 22.10 -10.53
N VAL A 31 -40.19 21.46 -9.45
CA VAL A 31 -39.03 20.56 -9.50
C VAL A 31 -39.19 19.51 -10.60
N GLU A 32 -40.41 19.00 -10.83
CA GLU A 32 -40.65 18.02 -11.89
C GLU A 32 -40.42 18.58 -13.29
N ASN A 33 -40.77 19.85 -13.54
CA ASN A 33 -40.61 20.48 -14.84
C ASN A 33 -39.13 20.75 -15.16
N LEU A 34 -38.38 21.35 -14.23
CA LEU A 34 -36.93 21.56 -14.40
C LEU A 34 -36.20 20.23 -14.60
N ARG A 35 -36.61 19.20 -13.87
CA ARG A 35 -36.07 17.85 -13.98
C ARG A 35 -36.40 17.20 -15.33
N ALA A 36 -37.63 17.35 -15.82
CA ALA A 36 -38.05 16.83 -17.12
C ALA A 36 -37.27 17.50 -18.26
N GLU A 37 -37.09 18.81 -18.21
CA GLU A 37 -36.31 19.56 -19.18
C GLU A 37 -34.83 19.21 -19.13
N PHE A 38 -34.23 19.09 -17.94
CA PHE A 38 -32.86 18.62 -17.78
C PHE A 38 -32.70 17.21 -18.38
N ASN A 39 -33.57 16.27 -18.03
CA ASN A 39 -33.51 14.91 -18.58
C ASN A 39 -33.67 14.91 -20.11
N GLY A 40 -34.52 15.80 -20.66
CA GLY A 40 -34.64 16.04 -22.09
C GLY A 40 -33.33 16.54 -22.70
N ALA A 41 -32.69 17.52 -22.07
CA ALA A 41 -31.43 18.11 -22.51
C ALA A 41 -30.28 17.09 -22.52
N VAL A 42 -30.20 16.24 -21.49
CA VAL A 42 -29.25 15.11 -21.42
C VAL A 42 -29.53 14.10 -22.52
N LYS A 43 -30.79 13.68 -22.70
CA LYS A 43 -31.17 12.69 -23.73
C LYS A 43 -30.88 13.20 -25.14
N LEU A 44 -31.09 14.49 -25.39
CA LEU A 44 -30.81 15.15 -26.67
C LEU A 44 -29.34 15.56 -26.84
N LYS A 45 -28.47 15.32 -25.84
CA LYS A 45 -27.06 15.72 -25.84
C LYS A 45 -26.86 17.21 -26.14
N THR A 46 -27.72 18.05 -25.58
CA THR A 46 -27.67 19.51 -25.76
C THR A 46 -26.77 20.22 -24.75
N LEU A 47 -26.33 19.51 -23.71
CA LEU A 47 -25.34 19.99 -22.75
C LEU A 47 -23.97 19.52 -23.19
N ASP A 48 -23.02 20.45 -23.31
CA ASP A 48 -21.66 20.12 -23.75
C ASP A 48 -20.78 19.71 -22.57
N PHE A 49 -21.12 18.65 -21.85
CA PHE A 49 -20.22 18.01 -20.87
C PHE A 49 -20.57 16.54 -20.67
N GLU A 50 -19.61 15.77 -20.13
CA GLU A 50 -19.84 14.36 -19.84
C GLU A 50 -20.80 14.19 -18.66
N ILE A 51 -21.89 13.46 -18.89
CA ILE A 51 -22.90 13.17 -17.86
C ILE A 51 -22.93 11.66 -17.63
N PRO A 52 -22.47 11.18 -16.46
CA PRO A 52 -22.49 9.76 -16.16
C PRO A 52 -23.91 9.19 -16.23
N SER A 53 -24.02 7.95 -16.71
CA SER A 53 -25.30 7.24 -16.80
C SER A 53 -26.04 7.24 -15.46
N ASN A 54 -27.36 7.44 -15.51
CA ASN A 54 -28.25 7.53 -14.34
C ASN A 54 -28.03 8.75 -13.42
N THR A 55 -27.32 9.78 -13.89
CA THR A 55 -27.32 11.10 -13.23
C THR A 55 -28.72 11.71 -13.24
N LYS A 56 -29.18 12.17 -12.09
CA LYS A 56 -30.52 12.70 -11.87
C LYS A 56 -30.44 13.97 -11.04
N LEU A 57 -31.10 15.04 -11.49
CA LEU A 57 -31.43 16.17 -10.62
C LEU A 57 -32.46 15.69 -9.59
N VAL A 58 -32.09 15.69 -8.30
CA VAL A 58 -32.93 15.22 -7.19
C VAL A 58 -33.58 16.36 -6.43
N GLY A 59 -33.04 17.58 -6.51
CA GLY A 59 -33.65 18.77 -5.92
C GLY A 59 -32.95 20.06 -6.34
N TYR A 60 -33.55 21.19 -5.97
CA TYR A 60 -32.93 22.52 -6.07
C TYR A 60 -33.36 23.39 -4.89
N LYS A 61 -32.60 24.45 -4.59
CA LYS A 61 -33.00 25.55 -3.72
C LYS A 61 -32.80 26.87 -4.45
N TYR A 62 -33.83 27.70 -4.50
CA TYR A 62 -33.75 29.01 -5.11
C TYR A 62 -34.10 30.07 -4.08
N ASP A 63 -33.20 31.00 -3.84
CA ASP A 63 -33.43 32.17 -2.99
C ASP A 63 -33.46 33.42 -3.87
N ASN A 64 -34.66 33.98 -4.05
CA ASN A 64 -34.87 35.17 -4.87
C ASN A 64 -34.29 36.45 -4.24
N ASN A 65 -34.16 36.49 -2.91
CA ASN A 65 -33.61 37.65 -2.21
C ASN A 65 -32.08 37.65 -2.29
N ALA A 66 -31.46 36.49 -2.03
CA ALA A 66 -30.01 36.32 -2.16
C ALA A 66 -29.54 36.19 -3.61
N LYS A 67 -30.48 36.03 -4.57
CA LYS A 67 -30.20 35.76 -5.98
C LYS A 67 -29.30 34.52 -6.15
N SER A 68 -29.58 33.46 -5.40
CA SER A 68 -28.80 32.23 -5.42
C SER A 68 -29.62 31.01 -5.84
N LEU A 69 -28.98 30.09 -6.56
CA LEU A 69 -29.54 28.82 -7.01
C LEU A 69 -28.60 27.67 -6.64
N GLU A 70 -29.09 26.71 -5.86
CA GLU A 70 -28.40 25.45 -5.56
C GLU A 70 -29.09 24.32 -6.33
N LEU A 71 -28.34 23.57 -7.15
CA LEU A 71 -28.80 22.36 -7.82
C LEU A 71 -28.20 21.13 -7.14
N ILE A 72 -29.04 20.15 -6.82
CA ILE A 72 -28.64 18.93 -6.12
C ILE A 72 -28.88 17.74 -7.04
N PHE A 73 -27.79 17.12 -7.51
CA PHE A 73 -27.81 15.86 -8.24
C PHE A 73 -27.62 14.67 -7.30
N ASN A 74 -27.96 13.47 -7.75
CA ASN A 74 -27.51 12.27 -7.06
C ASN A 74 -25.96 12.12 -7.14
N ASP A 75 -25.45 11.14 -6.40
CA ASP A 75 -24.03 10.75 -6.35
C ASP A 75 -23.41 10.48 -7.73
N ARG A 76 -24.22 10.06 -8.71
CA ARG A 76 -23.76 9.69 -10.06
C ARG A 76 -23.02 10.80 -10.81
N LEU A 77 -23.29 12.08 -10.54
CA LEU A 77 -22.55 13.17 -11.18
C LEU A 77 -21.05 13.19 -10.75
N GLY A 78 -20.76 12.76 -9.52
CA GLY A 78 -19.41 12.83 -8.91
C GLY A 78 -18.57 11.56 -9.03
N ILE A 79 -19.04 10.53 -9.74
CA ILE A 79 -18.35 9.23 -9.89
C ILE A 79 -17.25 9.23 -10.94
N ILE A 80 -17.00 10.38 -11.58
CA ILE A 80 -15.93 10.59 -12.55
C ILE A 80 -14.82 11.45 -11.92
N PRO A 81 -13.58 11.38 -12.42
CA PRO A 81 -12.57 12.38 -12.07
C PRO A 81 -13.10 13.77 -12.48
N LEU A 82 -12.88 14.76 -11.61
CA LEU A 82 -13.20 16.15 -11.89
C LEU A 82 -11.92 16.98 -11.76
N ARG A 83 -11.68 17.83 -12.75
CA ARG A 83 -10.65 18.87 -12.75
C ARG A 83 -11.32 20.24 -12.79
N GLU A 84 -10.55 21.29 -12.55
CA GLU A 84 -11.07 22.66 -12.55
C GLU A 84 -11.76 23.01 -13.87
N ASN A 85 -11.20 22.58 -15.00
CA ASN A 85 -11.80 22.78 -16.32
C ASN A 85 -13.16 22.06 -16.48
N ASP A 86 -13.26 20.82 -16.01
CA ASP A 86 -14.52 20.05 -16.07
C ASP A 86 -15.62 20.74 -15.25
N VAL A 87 -15.26 21.15 -14.03
CA VAL A 87 -16.18 21.86 -13.12
C VAL A 87 -16.61 23.19 -13.73
N ASN A 88 -15.67 23.99 -14.25
CA ASN A 88 -15.98 25.26 -14.91
C ASN A 88 -16.91 25.07 -16.11
N LYS A 89 -16.70 24.02 -16.92
CA LYS A 89 -17.57 23.68 -18.06
C LYS A 89 -18.98 23.34 -17.60
N ILE A 90 -19.12 22.50 -16.57
CA ILE A 90 -20.42 22.14 -15.99
C ILE A 90 -21.14 23.39 -15.46
N TYR A 91 -20.44 24.24 -14.70
CA TYR A 91 -21.02 25.48 -14.18
C TYR A 91 -21.45 26.42 -15.32
N HIS A 92 -20.66 26.57 -16.38
CA HIS A 92 -20.99 27.42 -17.53
C HIS A 92 -22.27 26.95 -18.24
N GLU A 93 -22.33 25.66 -18.58
CA GLU A 93 -23.47 25.06 -19.28
C GLU A 93 -24.74 25.12 -18.43
N MET A 94 -24.63 24.79 -17.13
CA MET A 94 -25.77 24.81 -16.21
C MET A 94 -26.22 26.25 -15.89
N ASN A 95 -25.32 27.23 -15.84
CA ASN A 95 -25.69 28.63 -15.67
C ASN A 95 -26.54 29.11 -16.85
N SER A 96 -26.10 28.84 -18.07
CA SER A 96 -26.82 29.18 -19.31
C SER A 96 -28.16 28.45 -19.41
N PHE A 97 -28.20 27.17 -19.02
CA PHE A 97 -29.43 26.38 -18.96
C PHE A 97 -30.44 26.96 -17.96
N CYS A 98 -30.00 27.24 -16.72
CA CYS A 98 -30.87 27.66 -15.63
C CYS A 98 -31.34 29.12 -15.74
N LYS A 99 -30.60 30.01 -16.40
CA LYS A 99 -30.99 31.42 -16.63
C LYS A 99 -32.28 31.58 -17.44
N LYS A 100 -32.71 30.54 -18.15
CA LYS A 100 -34.02 30.49 -18.83
C LYS A 100 -35.19 30.44 -17.84
N TYR A 101 -34.92 30.04 -16.59
CA TYR A 101 -35.91 29.63 -15.61
C TYR A 101 -35.85 30.44 -14.32
N PHE A 102 -34.64 30.81 -13.88
CA PHE A 102 -34.40 31.50 -12.62
C PHE A 102 -33.57 32.77 -12.84
N ASP A 103 -33.80 33.78 -12.01
CA ASP A 103 -33.03 35.01 -11.97
C ASP A 103 -32.06 34.96 -10.77
N PHE A 104 -30.85 34.46 -11.01
CA PHE A 104 -29.80 34.27 -10.02
C PHE A 104 -28.47 34.86 -10.49
N GLN A 105 -27.61 35.21 -9.54
CA GLN A 105 -26.22 35.61 -9.74
C GLN A 105 -25.28 34.48 -9.34
N ASP A 106 -25.59 33.79 -8.24
CA ASP A 106 -24.77 32.71 -7.71
C ASP A 106 -25.40 31.34 -8.01
N LEU A 107 -24.60 30.45 -8.57
CA LEU A 107 -24.97 29.06 -8.82
C LEU A 107 -24.08 28.15 -7.99
N THR A 108 -24.67 27.16 -7.34
CA THR A 108 -23.96 26.06 -6.68
C THR A 108 -24.48 24.75 -7.23
N ILE A 109 -23.58 23.87 -7.65
CA ILE A 109 -23.92 22.54 -8.16
C ILE A 109 -23.34 21.49 -7.24
N LYS A 110 -24.20 20.60 -6.73
CA LYS A 110 -23.82 19.51 -5.83
C LYS A 110 -24.05 18.15 -6.45
N SER A 111 -23.09 17.25 -6.24
CA SER A 111 -23.33 15.81 -6.38
C SER A 111 -23.54 15.23 -4.98
N ASN A 112 -24.77 14.79 -4.73
CA ASN A 112 -25.26 14.44 -3.40
C ASN A 112 -25.08 15.62 -2.43
N ILE A 113 -24.13 15.51 -1.50
CA ILE A 113 -23.85 16.52 -0.48
C ILE A 113 -22.66 17.42 -0.80
N PHE A 114 -21.84 17.05 -1.78
CA PHE A 114 -20.59 17.73 -2.09
C PHE A 114 -20.79 18.71 -3.23
N GLU A 115 -20.29 19.93 -3.08
CA GLU A 115 -20.10 20.81 -4.22
C GLU A 115 -19.10 20.18 -5.21
N LEU A 116 -19.27 20.39 -6.51
CA LEU A 116 -18.40 19.78 -7.52
C LEU A 116 -16.92 20.15 -7.34
N SER A 117 -16.62 21.35 -6.86
CA SER A 117 -15.24 21.81 -6.57
C SER A 117 -14.59 21.05 -5.42
N GLU A 118 -15.37 20.57 -4.45
CA GLU A 118 -14.90 19.72 -3.33
C GLU A 118 -14.41 18.37 -3.83
N LEU A 119 -14.95 17.89 -4.95
CA LEU A 119 -14.58 16.64 -5.59
C LEU A 119 -13.31 16.75 -6.46
N ILE A 120 -12.61 17.88 -6.45
CA ILE A 120 -11.29 17.99 -7.10
C ILE A 120 -10.20 17.68 -6.06
N PRO A 121 -9.36 16.64 -6.26
CA PRO A 121 -8.30 16.30 -5.34
C PRO A 121 -7.30 17.44 -5.11
N ASN A 122 -6.68 17.51 -3.92
CA ASN A 122 -5.73 18.59 -3.59
C ASN A 122 -4.56 18.67 -4.58
N TYR A 123 -4.11 17.52 -5.09
CA TYR A 123 -3.06 17.43 -6.11
C TYR A 123 -3.45 18.11 -7.43
N TYR A 124 -4.72 18.11 -7.82
CA TYR A 124 -5.23 18.67 -9.08
C TYR A 124 -5.86 20.06 -8.93
N ARG A 125 -5.66 20.72 -7.78
CA ARG A 125 -6.07 22.11 -7.58
C ARG A 125 -4.92 23.04 -7.95
N GLU A 126 -5.06 23.70 -9.09
CA GLU A 126 -4.07 24.62 -9.64
C GLU A 126 -4.40 26.06 -9.26
N SER A 127 -5.63 26.50 -9.55
CA SER A 127 -6.12 27.83 -9.20
C SER A 127 -6.94 27.85 -7.92
N LEU A 128 -7.60 26.73 -7.59
CA LEU A 128 -8.35 26.59 -6.36
C LEU A 128 -7.43 26.47 -5.15
N LYS A 129 -7.82 27.08 -4.03
CA LYS A 129 -7.14 26.86 -2.75
C LYS A 129 -7.21 25.37 -2.38
N LYS A 130 -6.09 24.80 -1.95
CA LYS A 130 -6.06 23.46 -1.33
C LYS A 130 -7.01 23.44 -0.12
N ASP A 131 -7.78 22.37 0.01
CA ASP A 131 -8.63 22.14 1.18
C ASP A 131 -7.77 21.61 2.33
N GLU A 132 -7.66 22.42 3.37
CA GLU A 132 -6.87 22.13 4.57
C GLU A 132 -7.52 21.02 5.43
N ASN A 133 -8.83 20.77 5.27
CA ASN A 133 -9.53 19.77 6.08
C ASN A 133 -9.18 18.33 5.71
N ARG A 134 -8.62 18.08 4.53
CA ARG A 134 -8.16 16.75 4.09
C ARG A 134 -6.67 16.50 4.33
N ILE A 135 -5.94 17.50 4.85
CA ILE A 135 -4.51 17.41 5.15
C ILE A 135 -4.27 16.81 6.54
N PRO A 136 -3.40 15.79 6.70
CA PRO A 136 -3.09 15.19 8.00
C PRO A 136 -2.64 16.23 9.03
N LYS A 137 -3.41 16.38 10.13
CA LYS A 137 -3.10 17.34 11.20
C LYS A 137 -1.83 17.02 11.97
N ARG A 138 -1.42 15.74 11.95
CA ARG A 138 -0.19 15.22 12.58
C ARG A 138 0.97 15.06 11.59
N ALA A 139 0.93 15.73 10.43
CA ALA A 139 2.03 15.67 9.46
C ALA A 139 3.31 16.31 10.03
N ASP A 140 4.08 15.56 10.80
CA ASP A 140 5.49 15.90 11.03
C ASP A 140 6.21 15.76 9.69
N LYS A 141 6.42 16.89 9.02
CA LYS A 141 7.17 16.97 7.76
C LYS A 141 8.59 16.39 7.90
N LYS A 142 9.11 16.26 9.13
CA LYS A 142 10.44 15.73 9.46
C LYS A 142 10.39 14.40 10.22
N ARG A 143 9.29 13.64 10.10
CA ARG A 143 9.16 12.33 10.74
C ARG A 143 10.36 11.45 10.42
N LYS A 144 11.06 10.98 11.45
CA LYS A 144 12.13 9.99 11.30
C LYS A 144 11.57 8.66 10.82
N SER A 145 12.30 7.99 9.94
CA SER A 145 11.96 6.65 9.46
C SER A 145 11.89 5.65 10.61
N PHE A 146 10.89 4.77 10.55
CA PHE A 146 10.75 3.68 11.51
C PHE A 146 11.92 2.69 11.39
N ILE A 147 12.28 2.34 10.16
CA ILE A 147 13.41 1.48 9.80
C ILE A 147 14.27 2.22 8.79
N THR A 148 15.60 2.20 8.97
CA THR A 148 16.55 2.78 8.02
C THR A 148 17.66 1.77 7.72
N ASN A 149 17.83 1.38 6.46
CA ASN A 149 19.04 0.66 6.02
C ASN A 149 20.18 1.67 5.88
N VAL A 150 21.16 1.63 6.80
CA VAL A 150 22.29 2.57 6.80
C VAL A 150 23.47 2.09 5.97
N SER A 151 23.41 0.86 5.43
CA SER A 151 24.41 0.34 4.51
C SER A 151 24.13 0.72 3.05
N LYS A 152 22.94 1.27 2.74
CA LYS A 152 22.61 1.76 1.41
C LYS A 152 23.50 2.96 1.05
N PRO A 153 24.15 2.99 -0.14
CA PRO A 153 25.13 4.03 -0.48
C PRO A 153 24.50 5.34 -0.99
N ILE A 154 23.20 5.55 -0.76
CA ILE A 154 22.46 6.74 -1.14
C ILE A 154 21.48 7.16 -0.04
N GLU A 155 21.13 8.44 0.00
CA GLU A 155 20.04 8.97 0.80
C GLU A 155 18.87 9.33 -0.12
N ILE A 156 17.63 9.03 0.30
CA ILE A 156 16.42 9.32 -0.47
C ILE A 156 15.74 10.55 0.13
N THR A 157 15.67 11.65 -0.64
CA THR A 157 15.20 12.96 -0.15
C THR A 157 13.84 13.37 -0.70
N ASN A 158 13.51 12.97 -1.93
CA ASN A 158 12.30 13.38 -2.66
C ASN A 158 11.40 12.19 -3.02
N GLY A 159 11.67 11.01 -2.45
CA GLY A 159 10.83 9.82 -2.50
C GLY A 159 9.83 9.74 -1.33
N LEU A 160 9.73 8.55 -0.75
CA LEU A 160 8.83 8.17 0.34
C LEU A 160 9.55 7.95 1.69
N SER A 161 10.75 8.51 1.86
CA SER A 161 11.49 8.42 3.11
C SER A 161 10.65 8.90 4.31
N GLY A 162 10.67 8.12 5.39
CA GLY A 162 9.88 8.36 6.61
C GLY A 162 8.38 8.10 6.48
N LYS A 163 7.90 7.54 5.36
CA LYS A 163 6.48 7.22 5.14
C LYS A 163 6.21 5.75 5.37
N ASN A 164 5.05 5.43 5.92
CA ASN A 164 4.63 4.06 6.20
C ASN A 164 3.35 3.75 5.42
N ILE A 165 3.37 2.65 4.68
CA ILE A 165 2.27 2.26 3.78
C ILE A 165 1.81 0.86 4.17
N ALA A 166 0.50 0.70 4.34
CA ALA A 166 -0.10 -0.62 4.57
C ALA A 166 -0.83 -1.08 3.32
N LEU A 167 -0.41 -2.18 2.70
CA LEU A 167 -1.08 -2.65 1.49
C LEU A 167 -1.11 -4.17 1.41
N TRP A 168 -2.07 -4.70 0.68
CA TRP A 168 -2.22 -6.13 0.52
C TRP A 168 -2.81 -6.49 -0.84
N HIS A 169 -2.32 -7.61 -1.37
CA HIS A 169 -3.00 -8.37 -2.40
C HIS A 169 -4.16 -9.13 -1.78
N SER A 170 -5.24 -9.24 -2.57
CA SER A 170 -6.55 -9.87 -2.35
C SER A 170 -6.71 -10.99 -1.30
N HIS A 171 -7.57 -11.97 -1.53
CA HIS A 171 -7.91 -13.05 -0.62
C HIS A 171 -6.75 -14.04 -0.48
N GLY A 172 -6.89 -15.01 0.41
CA GLY A 172 -5.93 -16.10 0.55
C GLY A 172 -6.60 -17.43 0.80
N TRP A 173 -5.80 -18.48 0.80
CA TRP A 173 -6.24 -19.82 1.15
C TRP A 173 -6.82 -19.80 2.57
N TYR A 174 -8.08 -20.20 2.71
CA TYR A 174 -8.83 -20.08 3.96
C TYR A 174 -9.63 -21.34 4.27
N TYR A 175 -9.99 -21.50 5.53
CA TYR A 175 -10.79 -22.60 6.03
C TYR A 175 -12.28 -22.27 5.99
N ASN A 176 -13.05 -22.99 5.19
CA ASN A 176 -14.49 -22.89 5.19
C ASN A 176 -15.07 -23.77 6.30
N VAL A 177 -15.58 -23.14 7.37
CA VAL A 177 -16.13 -23.83 8.54
C VAL A 177 -17.33 -24.70 8.19
N ASN A 178 -18.19 -24.27 7.27
CA ASN A 178 -19.41 -25.03 6.91
C ASN A 178 -19.11 -26.25 6.04
N LEU A 179 -18.05 -26.17 5.22
CA LEU A 179 -17.62 -27.26 4.35
C LEU A 179 -16.49 -28.10 4.97
N ASP A 180 -16.06 -27.76 6.18
CA ASP A 180 -14.99 -28.40 6.94
C ASP A 180 -13.71 -28.63 6.12
N ARG A 181 -13.30 -27.61 5.34
CA ARG A 181 -12.15 -27.74 4.44
C ARG A 181 -11.47 -26.41 4.14
N TRP A 182 -10.19 -26.51 3.81
CA TRP A 182 -9.45 -25.40 3.21
C TRP A 182 -9.77 -25.23 1.72
N MET A 183 -9.92 -23.99 1.26
CA MET A 183 -10.24 -23.66 -0.13
C MET A 183 -9.80 -22.25 -0.55
N TRP A 184 -9.81 -22.01 -1.86
CA TRP A 184 -9.74 -20.67 -2.44
C TRP A 184 -11.12 -20.03 -2.42
N GLN A 185 -11.18 -18.70 -2.35
CA GLN A 185 -12.43 -17.98 -2.48
C GLN A 185 -12.90 -17.95 -3.94
N ARG A 186 -12.01 -17.68 -4.90
CA ARG A 186 -12.38 -17.64 -6.32
C ARG A 186 -12.09 -18.95 -7.04
N ALA A 187 -12.81 -19.11 -8.16
CA ALA A 187 -12.59 -20.20 -9.08
C ALA A 187 -11.23 -20.05 -9.78
N ARG A 188 -10.67 -21.19 -10.23
CA ARG A 188 -9.49 -21.21 -11.07
C ARG A 188 -9.93 -20.97 -12.52
N LEU A 189 -9.49 -19.88 -13.13
CA LEU A 189 -9.85 -19.46 -14.48
C LEU A 189 -8.60 -18.98 -15.19
N PHE A 190 -8.43 -19.25 -16.50
CA PHE A 190 -7.32 -18.75 -17.31
C PHE A 190 -5.93 -18.92 -16.68
N GLN A 191 -5.68 -20.07 -16.03
CA GLN A 191 -4.44 -20.38 -15.30
C GLN A 191 -4.15 -19.51 -14.05
N ILE A 192 -5.12 -18.70 -13.61
CA ILE A 192 -5.03 -17.88 -12.40
C ILE A 192 -6.08 -18.28 -11.36
N VAL A 193 -5.83 -17.85 -10.12
CA VAL A 193 -6.83 -17.75 -9.06
C VAL A 193 -6.67 -16.36 -8.48
N GLU A 194 -7.75 -15.60 -8.36
CA GLU A 194 -7.69 -14.20 -7.95
C GLU A 194 -7.07 -14.02 -6.55
N ASP A 195 -7.27 -14.97 -5.64
CA ASP A 195 -6.62 -15.04 -4.34
C ASP A 195 -5.06 -14.97 -4.42
N LYS A 196 -4.48 -15.22 -5.60
CA LYS A 196 -3.05 -15.07 -5.90
C LYS A 196 -2.73 -14.09 -7.04
N GLY A 197 -3.70 -13.67 -7.85
CA GLY A 197 -3.48 -12.81 -9.02
C GLY A 197 -2.79 -11.49 -8.64
N PRO A 198 -3.41 -10.66 -7.79
CA PRO A 198 -2.84 -9.41 -7.28
C PRO A 198 -1.50 -9.58 -6.55
N MET A 199 -1.22 -10.77 -5.98
CA MET A 199 0.08 -11.07 -5.36
C MET A 199 1.24 -10.91 -6.35
N GLY A 200 1.00 -11.25 -7.62
CA GLY A 200 1.96 -11.13 -8.71
C GLY A 200 2.28 -9.69 -9.12
N TYR A 201 1.52 -8.71 -8.64
CA TYR A 201 1.82 -7.27 -8.75
C TYR A 201 2.49 -6.78 -7.48
N VAL A 202 1.89 -7.12 -6.34
CA VAL A 202 2.22 -6.58 -5.02
C VAL A 202 3.62 -6.98 -4.58
N LEU A 203 3.91 -8.29 -4.48
CA LEU A 203 5.15 -8.77 -3.90
C LEU A 203 6.39 -8.57 -4.78
N PRO A 204 6.36 -8.86 -6.11
CA PRO A 204 7.55 -8.73 -6.94
C PRO A 204 7.80 -7.29 -7.43
N PHE A 205 6.79 -6.42 -7.46
CA PHE A 205 6.92 -5.10 -8.07
C PHE A 205 6.55 -3.95 -7.14
N LEU A 206 5.28 -3.85 -6.71
CA LEU A 206 4.80 -2.67 -5.99
C LEU A 206 5.50 -2.47 -4.65
N VAL A 207 5.63 -3.53 -3.84
CA VAL A 207 6.30 -3.44 -2.53
C VAL A 207 7.77 -3.04 -2.70
N PRO A 208 8.58 -3.70 -3.55
CA PRO A 208 9.94 -3.26 -3.81
C PRO A 208 10.04 -1.82 -4.34
N MET A 209 9.14 -1.36 -5.21
CA MET A 209 9.14 0.04 -5.68
C MET A 209 8.94 1.04 -4.54
N LEU A 210 8.02 0.75 -3.62
CA LEU A 210 7.76 1.63 -2.48
C LEU A 210 8.93 1.63 -1.48
N GLU A 211 9.52 0.47 -1.22
CA GLU A 211 10.70 0.32 -0.34
C GLU A 211 11.95 0.96 -0.95
N ASN A 212 12.16 0.83 -2.26
CA ASN A 212 13.25 1.46 -2.99
C ASN A 212 13.13 2.99 -3.05
N ALA A 213 11.89 3.50 -2.98
CA ALA A 213 11.60 4.92 -2.78
C ALA A 213 11.70 5.34 -1.31
N GLY A 214 12.04 4.45 -0.37
CA GLY A 214 12.31 4.77 1.04
C GLY A 214 11.12 4.62 2.00
N ALA A 215 9.98 4.10 1.55
CA ALA A 215 8.86 3.80 2.44
C ALA A 215 9.15 2.56 3.31
N THR A 216 8.51 2.48 4.47
CA THR A 216 8.32 1.20 5.16
C THR A 216 6.95 0.61 4.78
N VAL A 217 6.95 -0.61 4.25
CA VAL A 217 5.73 -1.25 3.75
C VAL A 217 5.31 -2.40 4.65
N PHE A 218 4.04 -2.38 5.04
CA PHE A 218 3.42 -3.36 5.92
C PHE A 218 2.40 -4.20 5.16
N LEU A 219 2.42 -5.52 5.39
CA LEU A 219 1.44 -6.46 4.85
C LEU A 219 0.77 -7.26 5.99
N PRO A 220 -0.55 -7.48 5.94
CA PRO A 220 -1.29 -8.34 6.87
C PRO A 220 -1.20 -9.82 6.48
N ARG A 221 -0.23 -10.20 5.63
CA ARG A 221 0.04 -11.55 5.16
C ARG A 221 1.56 -11.73 5.06
N GLU A 222 2.02 -12.98 5.19
CA GLU A 222 3.43 -13.30 4.96
C GLU A 222 3.85 -12.97 3.52
N ARG A 223 5.07 -12.44 3.33
CA ARG A 223 5.58 -11.96 2.04
C ARG A 223 6.76 -12.78 1.49
N ASP A 224 7.30 -13.71 2.26
CA ASP A 224 8.40 -14.57 1.87
C ASP A 224 7.92 -15.92 1.33
N PHE A 225 8.51 -16.33 0.21
CA PHE A 225 8.21 -17.58 -0.47
C PHE A 225 9.03 -18.75 0.09
N GLN A 226 10.07 -18.46 0.88
CA GLN A 226 10.88 -19.46 1.56
C GLN A 226 10.01 -20.29 2.51
N VAL A 227 9.98 -21.60 2.28
CA VAL A 227 9.13 -22.54 3.03
C VAL A 227 9.76 -23.01 4.34
N ASN A 228 11.08 -22.85 4.45
CA ASN A 228 11.82 -23.09 5.68
C ASN A 228 11.66 -21.87 6.61
N GLU A 229 11.59 -22.11 7.93
CA GLU A 229 11.46 -21.07 8.95
C GLU A 229 12.31 -21.46 10.16
N GLU A 230 13.21 -20.57 10.57
CA GLU A 230 14.00 -20.70 11.79
C GLU A 230 13.69 -19.50 12.69
N VAL A 231 13.34 -19.76 13.95
CA VAL A 231 13.04 -18.71 14.94
C VAL A 231 14.01 -18.85 16.11
N ILE A 232 14.80 -17.81 16.34
CA ILE A 232 15.73 -17.71 17.46
C ILE A 232 15.14 -16.74 18.48
N ASP A 233 14.83 -17.26 19.65
CA ASP A 233 14.15 -16.58 20.74
C ASP A 233 15.08 -16.53 21.97
N ASN A 234 15.10 -15.40 22.68
CA ASN A 234 15.92 -15.23 23.89
C ASN A 234 15.56 -16.20 25.02
N ASP A 235 14.35 -16.75 25.03
CA ASP A 235 13.92 -17.75 26.02
C ASP A 235 14.36 -19.18 25.64
N SER A 236 14.90 -19.36 24.44
CA SER A 236 15.30 -20.69 23.96
C SER A 236 16.47 -21.24 24.79
N PRO A 237 16.41 -22.51 25.25
CA PRO A 237 17.48 -23.12 26.03
C PRO A 237 18.73 -23.44 25.20
N ASN A 238 18.68 -23.27 23.88
CA ASN A 238 19.77 -23.59 22.95
C ASN A 238 20.75 -22.41 22.84
N ASN A 239 22.02 -22.71 22.52
CA ASN A 239 23.10 -21.71 22.36
C ASN A 239 22.98 -20.84 21.09
N ASN A 240 21.77 -20.64 20.56
CA ASN A 240 21.51 -19.88 19.34
C ASN A 240 21.26 -18.39 19.63
N TYR A 241 20.96 -18.05 20.89
CA TYR A 241 20.94 -16.68 21.41
C TYR A 241 22.14 -16.46 22.35
N VAL A 242 22.93 -15.42 22.11
CA VAL A 242 24.16 -15.15 22.87
C VAL A 242 24.28 -13.68 23.25
N GLU A 243 24.26 -13.39 24.55
CA GLU A 243 24.53 -12.06 25.12
C GLU A 243 26.03 -11.85 25.36
N LYS A 244 26.59 -10.76 24.84
CA LYS A 244 27.99 -10.37 24.98
C LYS A 244 28.11 -9.04 25.70
N ILE A 245 29.07 -8.95 26.62
CA ILE A 245 29.35 -7.73 27.41
C ILE A 245 30.84 -7.41 27.29
N PHE A 246 31.13 -6.15 26.93
CA PHE A 246 32.47 -5.60 26.78
C PHE A 246 32.70 -4.38 27.69
N GLY A 247 31.66 -3.90 28.39
CA GLY A 247 31.71 -2.73 29.27
C GLY A 247 30.97 -2.94 30.60
N ASP A 248 30.47 -1.85 31.18
CA ASP A 248 29.84 -1.82 32.51
C ASP A 248 28.33 -2.09 32.51
N LYS A 249 27.71 -2.21 31.33
CA LYS A 249 26.28 -2.48 31.16
C LYS A 249 26.01 -3.98 31.14
N SER A 250 24.87 -4.38 31.69
CA SER A 250 24.42 -5.77 31.72
C SER A 250 23.03 -5.91 31.13
N TRP A 251 22.79 -7.04 30.47
CA TRP A 251 21.46 -7.45 30.03
C TRP A 251 20.61 -7.91 31.23
N SER A 252 19.32 -7.58 31.20
CA SER A 252 18.34 -8.04 32.20
C SER A 252 17.00 -8.33 31.53
N ASN A 253 16.10 -9.01 32.23
CA ASN A 253 14.72 -9.16 31.77
C ASN A 253 14.04 -7.78 31.74
N GLY A 254 13.33 -7.49 30.66
CA GLY A 254 12.43 -6.34 30.59
C GLY A 254 11.07 -6.62 31.24
N GLU A 255 10.28 -5.57 31.40
CA GLU A 255 8.93 -5.67 31.98
C GLU A 255 7.89 -6.07 30.93
N GLY A 256 7.09 -7.09 31.22
CA GLY A 256 6.03 -7.58 30.33
C GLY A 256 6.44 -8.79 29.50
N THR A 257 5.59 -9.17 28.55
CA THR A 257 5.76 -10.37 27.71
C THR A 257 6.54 -10.09 26.44
N GLY A 258 7.17 -11.14 25.90
CA GLY A 258 7.71 -11.22 24.55
C GLY A 258 7.26 -12.49 23.84
N PHE A 259 7.92 -12.81 22.74
CA PHE A 259 7.64 -13.97 21.91
C PHE A 259 8.10 -15.27 22.58
N ALA A 260 7.30 -16.32 22.47
CA ALA A 260 7.80 -17.68 22.58
C ALA A 260 7.04 -18.59 21.59
N ILE A 261 7.78 -19.47 20.91
CA ILE A 261 7.20 -20.36 19.89
C ILE A 261 6.20 -21.36 20.50
N GLY A 262 6.39 -21.77 21.75
CA GLY A 262 5.52 -22.76 22.40
C GLY A 262 5.41 -24.07 21.59
N ASN A 263 4.17 -24.55 21.38
CA ASN A 263 3.90 -25.85 20.74
C ASN A 263 2.95 -25.68 19.53
N PRO A 264 3.45 -25.26 18.36
CA PRO A 264 2.64 -25.28 17.14
C PRO A 264 2.29 -26.73 16.74
N PRO A 265 1.17 -26.96 16.02
CA PRO A 265 0.28 -25.95 15.44
C PRO A 265 -0.60 -25.26 16.48
N TYR A 266 -0.88 -23.98 16.26
CA TYR A 266 -1.62 -23.13 17.20
C TYR A 266 -3.12 -23.26 17.03
N GLU A 267 -3.80 -23.51 18.15
CA GLU A 267 -5.24 -23.37 18.25
C GLU A 267 -5.67 -21.91 18.14
N SER A 268 -6.95 -21.68 17.85
CA SER A 268 -7.48 -20.31 17.78
C SER A 268 -7.23 -19.54 19.09
N GLY A 269 -6.81 -18.28 18.94
CA GLY A 269 -6.62 -17.36 20.07
C GLY A 269 -5.28 -17.51 20.77
N TYR A 270 -4.43 -18.45 20.35
CA TYR A 270 -3.06 -18.53 20.82
C TYR A 270 -2.24 -17.36 20.24
N ASN A 271 -1.77 -16.49 21.12
CA ASN A 271 -0.85 -15.41 20.80
C ASN A 271 0.56 -15.75 21.31
N PRO A 272 1.55 -15.99 20.44
CA PRO A 272 2.92 -16.33 20.87
C PRO A 272 3.66 -15.16 21.54
N PHE A 273 3.27 -13.91 21.30
CA PHE A 273 3.89 -12.71 21.91
C PHE A 273 3.42 -12.41 23.35
N GLU A 274 2.63 -13.33 23.91
CA GLU A 274 2.20 -13.33 25.32
C GLU A 274 2.81 -14.48 26.12
N LYS A 275 3.72 -15.26 25.51
CA LYS A 275 4.19 -16.53 26.07
C LYS A 275 5.65 -16.51 26.50
N GLY A 276 6.44 -15.56 26.02
CA GLY A 276 7.84 -15.41 26.38
C GLY A 276 8.15 -14.12 27.14
N THR A 277 9.44 -13.83 27.21
CA THR A 277 10.04 -12.64 27.82
C THR A 277 10.82 -11.86 26.77
N HIS A 278 11.51 -10.80 27.19
CA HIS A 278 12.43 -10.07 26.33
C HIS A 278 13.57 -9.52 27.19
N ARG A 279 14.69 -9.22 26.54
CA ARG A 279 15.92 -8.77 27.17
C ARG A 279 16.13 -7.30 26.90
N ILE A 280 16.64 -6.58 27.90
CA ILE A 280 16.90 -5.15 27.82
C ILE A 280 18.31 -4.79 28.29
N ILE A 281 18.83 -3.71 27.74
CA ILE A 281 20.09 -3.11 28.17
C ILE A 281 20.07 -1.59 27.95
N LYS A 282 20.84 -0.85 28.73
CA LYS A 282 21.02 0.59 28.53
C LYS A 282 21.95 0.87 27.36
N THR A 283 21.61 1.88 26.57
CA THR A 283 22.45 2.37 25.47
C THR A 283 23.72 3.06 25.97
N SER A 284 24.74 3.02 25.12
CA SER A 284 26.04 3.70 25.26
C SER A 284 26.41 4.35 23.92
N LYS A 285 27.26 5.39 23.93
CA LYS A 285 27.78 5.99 22.68
C LYS A 285 28.64 5.03 21.88
N GLU A 286 29.45 4.27 22.59
CA GLU A 286 30.28 3.21 22.02
C GLU A 286 29.62 1.86 22.25
N LYS A 287 29.93 0.90 21.38
CA LYS A 287 29.46 -0.48 21.50
C LYS A 287 30.09 -1.15 22.73
N THR A 288 29.31 -1.35 23.79
CA THR A 288 29.75 -2.02 25.03
C THR A 288 29.07 -3.35 25.28
N ALA A 289 28.05 -3.71 24.48
CA ALA A 289 27.34 -4.98 24.57
C ALA A 289 26.64 -5.32 23.25
N GLU A 290 26.43 -6.61 23.02
CA GLU A 290 25.73 -7.16 21.85
C GLU A 290 24.82 -8.35 22.26
N ALA A 291 23.81 -8.62 21.45
CA ALA A 291 23.01 -9.85 21.48
C ALA A 291 22.99 -10.47 20.07
N ASP A 292 23.48 -11.69 19.94
CA ASP A 292 23.56 -12.43 18.67
C ASP A 292 22.43 -13.49 18.59
N PHE A 293 21.76 -13.53 17.44
CA PHE A 293 20.75 -14.51 17.05
C PHE A 293 21.26 -15.31 15.86
N ILE A 294 21.56 -16.59 16.07
CA ILE A 294 22.30 -17.44 15.11
C ILE A 294 21.39 -18.61 14.70
N PRO A 295 20.82 -18.59 13.48
CA PRO A 295 20.00 -19.68 12.97
C PRO A 295 20.82 -20.92 12.58
N GLU A 296 20.18 -22.08 12.64
CA GLU A 296 20.64 -23.28 11.95
C GLU A 296 19.88 -23.39 10.63
N ILE A 297 20.46 -22.86 9.55
CA ILE A 297 19.76 -22.75 8.27
C ILE A 297 19.60 -24.14 7.64
N THR A 298 18.36 -24.55 7.38
CA THR A 298 18.05 -25.87 6.82
C THR A 298 18.60 -26.06 5.39
N GLU A 299 18.59 -25.01 4.56
CA GLU A 299 19.02 -25.04 3.16
C GLU A 299 19.65 -23.71 2.73
N THR A 300 20.73 -23.74 1.95
CA THR A 300 21.34 -22.52 1.40
C THR A 300 20.33 -21.80 0.51
N GLY A 301 20.09 -20.52 0.75
CA GLY A 301 19.16 -19.74 -0.05
C GLY A 301 18.83 -18.39 0.55
N GLU A 302 17.83 -17.74 -0.04
CA GLU A 302 17.33 -16.45 0.40
C GLU A 302 16.25 -16.63 1.49
N TYR A 303 16.40 -15.88 2.59
CA TYR A 303 15.47 -15.87 3.72
C TYR A 303 15.12 -14.43 4.08
N ALA A 304 13.83 -14.15 4.25
CA ALA A 304 13.40 -12.93 4.91
C ALA A 304 13.85 -12.91 6.37
N VAL A 305 14.32 -11.77 6.86
CA VAL A 305 14.69 -11.57 8.26
C VAL A 305 13.65 -10.67 8.92
N TYR A 306 13.04 -11.19 9.98
CA TYR A 306 12.11 -10.48 10.84
C TYR A 306 12.68 -10.38 12.25
N VAL A 307 12.41 -9.27 12.94
CA VAL A 307 12.81 -9.04 14.32
C VAL A 307 11.60 -8.70 15.20
N SER A 308 11.69 -9.03 16.48
CA SER A 308 10.77 -8.62 17.54
C SER A 308 11.53 -7.95 18.67
N TYR A 309 10.83 -7.07 19.39
CA TYR A 309 11.28 -6.39 20.60
C TYR A 309 10.06 -5.86 21.35
N ALA A 310 10.24 -5.41 22.60
CA ALA A 310 9.22 -4.66 23.33
C ALA A 310 9.38 -3.16 23.09
N SER A 311 8.26 -2.43 22.92
CA SER A 311 8.27 -0.97 22.72
C SER A 311 7.92 -0.18 23.97
N SER A 312 8.62 0.94 24.17
CA SER A 312 8.34 1.95 25.20
C SER A 312 8.92 3.30 24.77
N ASP A 313 8.35 4.40 25.26
CA ASP A 313 8.90 5.76 25.19
C ASP A 313 10.32 5.92 25.75
N LYS A 314 10.75 5.00 26.63
CA LYS A 314 12.11 4.94 27.18
C LYS A 314 13.13 4.31 26.22
N ASN A 315 12.67 3.62 25.18
CA ASN A 315 13.53 2.95 24.23
C ASN A 315 14.25 3.94 23.32
N ALA A 316 15.38 3.50 22.77
CA ALA A 316 16.13 4.23 21.77
C ALA A 316 15.41 4.24 20.42
N THR A 317 15.68 5.28 19.64
CA THR A 317 15.05 5.50 18.32
C THR A 317 15.95 5.07 17.16
N ASP A 318 17.16 4.63 17.45
CA ASP A 318 18.25 4.37 16.52
C ASP A 318 18.99 3.06 16.84
N VAL A 319 18.28 2.05 17.35
CA VAL A 319 18.87 0.75 17.73
C VAL A 319 19.46 0.07 16.50
N LYS A 320 20.73 -0.32 16.60
CA LYS A 320 21.50 -0.88 15.49
C LYS A 320 21.36 -2.41 15.43
N PHE A 321 20.74 -2.89 14.35
CA PHE A 321 20.67 -4.29 13.96
C PHE A 321 21.66 -4.54 12.82
N THR A 322 22.50 -5.56 12.94
CA THR A 322 23.48 -5.96 11.91
C THR A 322 23.16 -7.37 11.46
N ILE A 323 22.81 -7.52 10.19
CA ILE A 323 22.55 -8.82 9.56
C ILE A 323 23.84 -9.25 8.88
N TYR A 324 24.40 -10.38 9.30
CA TYR A 324 25.54 -11.04 8.66
C TYR A 324 25.01 -12.10 7.73
N HIS A 325 25.36 -12.01 6.45
CA HIS A 325 24.87 -12.87 5.38
C HIS A 325 25.99 -13.13 4.37
N LEU A 326 25.72 -13.97 3.36
CA LEU A 326 26.72 -14.33 2.35
C LEU A 326 27.24 -13.17 1.50
N GLY A 327 26.59 -12.01 1.55
CA GLY A 327 27.02 -10.77 0.88
C GLY A 327 27.84 -9.82 1.77
N GLY A 328 28.13 -10.22 3.01
CA GLY A 328 28.81 -9.39 4.00
C GLY A 328 27.90 -9.04 5.16
N LYS A 329 27.80 -7.75 5.48
CA LYS A 329 26.92 -7.26 6.55
C LYS A 329 26.04 -6.12 6.08
N THR A 330 24.78 -6.14 6.46
CA THR A 330 23.82 -5.05 6.25
C THR A 330 23.36 -4.51 7.61
N GLU A 331 23.50 -3.21 7.82
CA GLU A 331 23.19 -2.53 9.08
C GLU A 331 21.89 -1.72 8.95
N PHE A 332 21.03 -1.83 9.96
CA PHE A 332 19.76 -1.13 10.08
C PHE A 332 19.70 -0.34 11.39
N LYS A 333 19.03 0.81 11.36
CA LYS A 333 18.57 1.53 12.55
C LYS A 333 17.06 1.40 12.69
N ILE A 334 16.60 1.03 13.88
CA ILE A 334 15.17 0.82 14.19
C ILE A 334 14.74 1.72 15.34
N ASN A 335 13.59 2.37 15.17
CA ASN A 335 12.93 3.08 16.25
C ASN A 335 12.12 2.13 17.14
N GLN A 336 12.68 1.74 18.29
CA GLN A 336 12.03 0.81 19.20
C GLN A 336 10.98 1.43 20.12
N GLN A 337 10.63 2.70 19.95
CA GLN A 337 9.51 3.31 20.68
C GLN A 337 8.13 2.86 20.15
N ILE A 338 8.10 2.25 18.96
CA ILE A 338 6.91 1.79 18.25
C ILE A 338 7.15 0.40 17.63
N GLY A 339 6.08 -0.30 17.23
CA GLY A 339 6.18 -1.56 16.48
C GLY A 339 6.65 -2.78 17.27
N GLY A 340 6.53 -2.78 18.60
CA GLY A 340 6.90 -3.93 19.43
C GLY A 340 5.87 -5.06 19.44
N LYS A 341 6.28 -6.23 19.96
CA LYS A 341 5.45 -7.44 20.12
C LYS A 341 4.79 -7.94 18.83
N THR A 342 5.52 -7.86 17.72
CA THR A 342 5.12 -8.42 16.43
C THR A 342 6.36 -8.61 15.56
N TRP A 343 6.18 -9.15 14.35
CA TRP A 343 7.26 -9.33 13.39
C TRP A 343 7.51 -8.07 12.57
N ILE A 344 8.73 -7.52 12.65
CA ILE A 344 9.20 -6.38 11.87
C ILE A 344 10.19 -6.86 10.80
N TYR A 345 9.83 -6.68 9.53
CA TYR A 345 10.62 -7.09 8.37
C TYR A 345 11.81 -6.15 8.12
N LEU A 346 13.02 -6.71 7.93
CA LEU A 346 14.23 -5.95 7.61
C LEU A 346 14.72 -6.13 6.18
N GLY A 347 14.36 -7.24 5.52
CA GLY A 347 14.85 -7.53 4.17
C GLY A 347 14.96 -9.02 3.92
N LYS A 348 15.47 -9.38 2.74
CA LYS A 348 15.83 -10.74 2.36
C LYS A 348 17.32 -10.85 2.13
N PHE A 349 17.92 -11.92 2.62
CA PHE A 349 19.37 -12.12 2.57
C PHE A 349 19.69 -13.59 2.28
N ASN A 350 20.81 -13.81 1.60
CA ASN A 350 21.31 -15.16 1.32
C ASN A 350 22.11 -15.70 2.49
N PHE A 351 21.73 -16.89 2.97
CA PHE A 351 22.43 -17.60 4.03
C PHE A 351 22.91 -18.97 3.53
N GLU A 352 24.02 -19.43 4.08
CA GLU A 352 24.51 -20.80 3.86
C GLU A 352 23.87 -21.75 4.85
N LYS A 353 23.60 -22.97 4.39
CA LYS A 353 23.13 -24.08 5.22
C LYS A 353 24.02 -24.27 6.47
N GLY A 354 23.36 -24.62 7.58
CA GLY A 354 24.00 -24.95 8.85
C GLY A 354 24.07 -23.78 9.83
N TYR A 355 24.78 -24.00 10.92
CA TYR A 355 25.00 -23.02 11.99
C TYR A 355 26.29 -22.23 11.74
N ASN A 356 26.16 -20.92 11.45
CA ASN A 356 27.26 -20.08 10.96
C ASN A 356 27.40 -18.76 11.78
N PRO A 357 28.05 -18.76 12.95
CA PRO A 357 28.09 -17.62 13.88
C PRO A 357 28.85 -16.38 13.38
N GLU A 358 29.69 -16.52 12.35
CA GLU A 358 30.51 -15.42 11.81
C GLU A 358 29.83 -14.69 10.64
N PHE A 359 29.07 -15.39 9.81
CA PHE A 359 28.53 -14.86 8.55
C PHE A 359 27.06 -15.24 8.28
N GLY A 360 26.36 -15.80 9.27
CA GLY A 360 24.93 -16.12 9.21
C GLY A 360 24.26 -15.87 10.55
N LYS A 361 24.01 -14.59 10.88
CA LYS A 361 23.37 -14.18 12.15
C LYS A 361 22.75 -12.78 12.07
N VAL A 362 21.94 -12.45 13.06
CA VAL A 362 21.56 -11.06 13.38
C VAL A 362 22.18 -10.66 14.71
N SER A 363 22.84 -9.51 14.76
CA SER A 363 23.46 -8.96 15.97
C SER A 363 22.85 -7.61 16.31
N VAL A 364 22.50 -7.39 17.57
CA VAL A 364 21.94 -6.14 18.08
C VAL A 364 22.90 -5.54 19.08
N SER A 365 23.33 -4.30 18.85
CA SER A 365 24.27 -3.62 19.75
C SER A 365 23.56 -2.57 20.61
N ASN A 366 24.15 -2.24 21.77
CA ASN A 366 23.68 -1.15 22.62
C ASN A 366 24.23 0.25 22.21
N GLU A 367 24.92 0.34 21.08
CA GLU A 367 25.42 1.60 20.50
C GLU A 367 24.24 2.49 20.08
N SER A 368 24.23 3.74 20.52
CA SER A 368 23.23 4.73 20.14
C SER A 368 23.77 6.14 20.30
N SER A 369 23.24 7.06 19.50
CA SER A 369 23.49 8.50 19.67
C SER A 369 22.97 9.06 21.00
N ASN A 370 22.05 8.34 21.67
CA ASN A 370 21.43 8.76 22.93
C ASN A 370 21.78 7.77 24.04
N GLU A 371 22.60 8.18 25.01
CA GLU A 371 22.96 7.35 26.18
C GLU A 371 21.78 7.12 27.13
N ASN A 372 21.83 6.02 27.88
CA ASN A 372 20.87 5.68 28.94
C ASN A 372 19.40 5.51 28.49
N LYS A 373 19.15 5.40 27.18
CA LYS A 373 17.93 4.85 26.62
C LYS A 373 17.97 3.32 26.69
N ILE A 374 16.86 2.67 26.36
CA ILE A 374 16.74 1.21 26.40
C ILE A 374 16.86 0.63 24.99
N VAL A 375 17.67 -0.42 24.85
CA VAL A 375 17.58 -1.38 23.75
C VAL A 375 16.81 -2.59 24.26
N SER A 376 15.84 -3.06 23.50
CA SER A 376 15.10 -4.29 23.74
C SER A 376 15.34 -5.30 22.61
N VAL A 377 15.53 -6.57 22.96
CA VAL A 377 15.60 -7.69 22.03
C VAL A 377 14.72 -8.83 22.53
N ASP A 378 14.11 -9.57 21.62
CA ASP A 378 13.15 -10.64 21.92
C ASP A 378 13.46 -11.86 21.04
N ALA A 379 13.01 -11.84 19.79
CA ALA A 379 13.23 -12.92 18.85
C ALA A 379 13.60 -12.43 17.44
N VAL A 380 14.28 -13.29 16.69
CA VAL A 380 14.58 -13.10 15.26
C VAL A 380 14.09 -14.31 14.50
N ARG A 381 13.42 -14.07 13.37
CA ARG A 381 12.90 -15.10 12.49
C ARG A 381 13.51 -15.00 11.10
N PHE A 382 13.89 -16.13 10.54
CA PHE A 382 14.44 -16.30 9.20
C PHE A 382 13.48 -17.15 8.37
N GLY A 383 12.96 -16.60 7.26
CA GLY A 383 12.08 -17.30 6.33
C GLY A 383 10.58 -17.11 6.56
N GLY A 384 9.79 -17.57 5.57
CA GLY A 384 8.33 -17.44 5.55
C GLY A 384 7.58 -18.60 6.19
N GLY A 385 8.11 -19.82 6.10
CA GLY A 385 7.58 -21.00 6.79
C GLY A 385 6.27 -21.55 6.24
N MET A 386 5.85 -22.67 6.83
CA MET A 386 4.56 -23.33 6.56
C MET A 386 3.46 -22.84 7.49
N GLY A 387 2.20 -22.92 7.07
CA GLY A 387 1.02 -22.57 7.87
C GLY A 387 0.94 -23.37 9.16
N ILE A 388 0.93 -22.68 10.31
CA ILE A 388 0.92 -23.29 11.64
C ILE A 388 -0.38 -23.07 12.42
N ILE A 389 -1.37 -22.37 11.85
CA ILE A 389 -2.65 -22.16 12.53
C ILE A 389 -3.57 -23.35 12.25
N LYS A 390 -4.03 -24.01 13.31
CA LYS A 390 -4.95 -25.15 13.22
C LYS A 390 -6.39 -24.69 13.05
N ARG A 391 -7.11 -25.30 12.11
CA ARG A 391 -8.55 -25.15 11.87
C ARG A 391 -9.16 -26.54 11.68
N GLY A 392 -10.21 -26.84 12.44
CA GLY A 392 -10.69 -28.22 12.56
C GLY A 392 -9.54 -29.11 13.04
N GLU A 393 -9.27 -30.20 12.31
CA GLU A 393 -8.22 -31.15 12.66
C GLU A 393 -6.87 -30.92 11.95
N SER A 394 -6.72 -29.83 11.18
CA SER A 394 -5.53 -29.63 10.31
C SER A 394 -5.03 -28.19 10.26
N THR A 395 -3.78 -28.01 9.86
CA THR A 395 -3.30 -26.71 9.33
C THR A 395 -3.63 -26.61 7.84
N SER A 396 -3.30 -25.49 7.21
CA SER A 396 -3.57 -25.28 5.78
C SER A 396 -2.84 -26.21 4.83
N GLY A 397 -1.75 -26.84 5.26
CA GLY A 397 -0.85 -27.62 4.43
C GLY A 397 -0.12 -26.78 3.36
N ARG A 398 -0.05 -25.45 3.52
CA ARG A 398 0.56 -24.53 2.55
C ARG A 398 1.55 -23.56 3.21
N PRO A 399 2.47 -22.96 2.44
CA PRO A 399 3.32 -21.87 2.94
C PRO A 399 2.50 -20.70 3.48
N LYS A 400 2.96 -19.98 4.50
CA LYS A 400 2.18 -18.89 5.13
C LYS A 400 1.81 -17.77 4.13
N PHE A 401 2.67 -17.51 3.13
CA PHE A 401 2.44 -16.42 2.17
C PHE A 401 1.18 -16.59 1.31
N VAL A 402 0.67 -17.81 1.16
CA VAL A 402 -0.57 -18.07 0.41
C VAL A 402 -1.82 -18.07 1.28
N GLU A 403 -1.70 -18.08 2.60
CA GLU A 403 -2.82 -18.07 3.53
C GLU A 403 -3.55 -16.71 3.53
N GLY A 404 -4.81 -16.73 3.96
CA GLY A 404 -5.56 -15.51 4.27
C GLY A 404 -4.95 -14.74 5.45
N ALA A 405 -5.20 -13.44 5.50
CA ALA A 405 -4.61 -12.52 6.48
C ALA A 405 -4.84 -12.96 7.94
N ARG A 406 -6.02 -13.51 8.25
CA ARG A 406 -6.37 -13.88 9.63
C ARG A 406 -5.36 -14.83 10.29
N TYR A 407 -4.78 -15.76 9.54
CA TYR A 407 -3.86 -16.78 10.08
C TYR A 407 -2.49 -16.16 10.36
N TRP A 408 -2.01 -15.35 9.43
CA TRP A 408 -0.80 -14.56 9.62
C TRP A 408 -0.92 -13.61 10.80
N LEU A 409 -2.04 -12.88 10.92
CA LEU A 409 -2.26 -11.91 11.99
C LEU A 409 -2.31 -12.58 13.37
N GLN A 410 -2.83 -13.81 13.47
CA GLN A 410 -2.70 -14.60 14.70
C GLN A 410 -1.23 -14.90 15.02
N TYR A 411 -0.47 -15.38 14.04
CA TYR A 411 0.94 -15.70 14.26
C TYR A 411 1.79 -14.46 14.58
N ALA A 412 1.44 -13.32 13.98
CA ALA A 412 2.06 -12.01 14.23
C ALA A 412 1.61 -11.36 15.55
N GLY A 413 0.81 -12.06 16.37
CA GLY A 413 0.44 -11.64 17.71
C GLY A 413 -0.61 -10.54 17.79
N MET A 414 -1.39 -10.33 16.71
CA MET A 414 -2.45 -9.33 16.74
C MET A 414 -3.56 -9.73 17.70
N PRO A 415 -4.19 -8.78 18.44
CA PRO A 415 -5.27 -9.10 19.35
C PRO A 415 -6.47 -9.74 18.66
N ASP A 416 -7.06 -10.77 19.27
CA ASP A 416 -8.01 -11.69 18.66
C ASP A 416 -9.28 -11.04 18.06
N THR A 417 -10.34 -10.89 18.84
CA THR A 417 -11.64 -10.36 18.46
C THR A 417 -11.60 -8.86 18.23
N LEU A 418 -10.46 -8.22 18.46
CA LEU A 418 -10.24 -6.83 18.13
C LEU A 418 -9.73 -6.66 16.68
N VAL A 419 -8.91 -7.58 16.18
CA VAL A 419 -8.26 -7.46 14.86
C VAL A 419 -8.63 -8.60 13.91
N TYR A 420 -8.26 -9.85 14.23
CA TYR A 420 -8.27 -10.93 13.22
C TYR A 420 -9.38 -11.96 13.37
N ASN A 421 -10.02 -12.07 14.53
CA ASN A 421 -11.07 -13.06 14.85
C ASN A 421 -12.42 -12.35 15.11
N LEU A 422 -12.83 -11.47 14.20
CA LEU A 422 -13.99 -10.59 14.37
C LEU A 422 -15.30 -11.37 14.48
N ASN A 423 -15.37 -12.54 13.83
CA ASN A 423 -16.53 -13.41 13.76
C ASN A 423 -16.43 -14.62 14.72
N LYS A 424 -15.52 -14.60 15.69
CA LYS A 424 -15.38 -15.61 16.76
C LYS A 424 -15.31 -17.04 16.20
N ASN A 425 -14.45 -17.25 15.20
CA ASN A 425 -14.19 -18.52 14.52
C ASN A 425 -15.34 -19.09 13.69
N LYS A 426 -16.41 -18.33 13.47
CA LYS A 426 -17.58 -18.79 12.70
C LYS A 426 -17.46 -18.54 11.19
N ASP A 427 -16.63 -17.59 10.77
CA ASP A 427 -16.53 -17.17 9.38
C ASP A 427 -15.12 -16.65 9.05
N ASP A 428 -14.22 -17.59 8.78
CA ASP A 428 -12.84 -17.30 8.41
C ASP A 428 -12.73 -16.48 7.12
N TYR A 429 -13.68 -16.65 6.21
CA TYR A 429 -13.73 -15.86 4.97
C TYR A 429 -13.94 -14.39 5.28
N LYS A 430 -14.89 -14.06 6.16
CA LYS A 430 -15.09 -12.68 6.59
C LYS A 430 -13.93 -12.16 7.43
N ASP A 431 -13.41 -12.99 8.33
CA ASP A 431 -12.25 -12.61 9.14
C ASP A 431 -11.02 -12.28 8.27
N ASP A 432 -10.82 -12.95 7.13
CA ASP A 432 -9.72 -12.64 6.20
C ASP A 432 -9.77 -11.19 5.70
N TYR A 433 -10.85 -10.76 5.04
CA TYR A 433 -10.90 -9.41 4.47
C TYR A 433 -11.24 -8.32 5.49
N GLN A 434 -12.01 -8.63 6.55
CA GLN A 434 -12.38 -7.63 7.56
C GLN A 434 -11.21 -7.28 8.48
N SER A 435 -10.31 -8.23 8.75
CA SER A 435 -9.20 -8.03 9.69
C SER A 435 -8.16 -7.02 9.22
N ARG A 436 -7.97 -6.86 7.91
CA ARG A 436 -6.91 -6.04 7.33
C ARG A 436 -7.07 -4.57 7.68
N ALA A 437 -8.29 -4.05 7.59
CA ALA A 437 -8.57 -2.67 7.99
C ALA A 437 -8.44 -2.46 9.51
N GLU A 438 -8.88 -3.43 10.33
CA GLU A 438 -8.70 -3.36 11.79
C GLU A 438 -7.22 -3.49 12.19
N TRP A 439 -6.44 -4.25 11.43
CA TRP A 439 -4.99 -4.34 11.60
C TRP A 439 -4.31 -3.02 11.29
N VAL A 440 -4.65 -2.33 10.19
CA VAL A 440 -4.15 -0.98 9.91
C VAL A 440 -4.46 -0.03 11.07
N ASN A 441 -5.69 -0.06 11.57
CA ASN A 441 -6.10 0.75 12.72
C ASN A 441 -5.27 0.40 13.98
N TYR A 442 -4.96 -0.88 14.20
CA TYR A 442 -4.12 -1.33 15.30
C TYR A 442 -2.65 -0.93 15.16
N LEU A 443 -2.10 -0.92 13.93
CA LEU A 443 -0.74 -0.41 13.68
C LEU A 443 -0.61 1.03 14.18
N VAL A 444 -1.58 1.89 13.84
CA VAL A 444 -1.57 3.30 14.26
C VAL A 444 -1.85 3.46 15.75
N GLY A 445 -2.89 2.78 16.26
CA GLY A 445 -3.29 2.93 17.66
C GLY A 445 -3.94 4.28 17.97
N ASN A 446 -4.05 4.61 19.25
CA ASN A 446 -4.86 5.72 19.76
C ASN A 446 -4.57 7.09 19.08
N PRO A 447 -5.59 7.82 18.57
CA PRO A 447 -7.04 7.55 18.59
C PRO A 447 -7.58 6.79 17.36
N TYR A 448 -6.70 6.23 16.55
CA TYR A 448 -6.99 5.51 15.30
C TYR A 448 -7.16 4.00 15.48
N GLY A 449 -7.24 3.52 16.73
CA GLY A 449 -7.34 2.10 17.05
C GLY A 449 -8.53 1.41 16.38
N PRO A 450 -8.59 0.07 16.42
CA PRO A 450 -9.64 -0.71 15.76
C PRO A 450 -11.05 -0.24 16.14
N ASN A 451 -12.03 -0.43 15.25
CA ASN A 451 -13.36 0.18 15.40
C ASN A 451 -14.09 -0.25 16.68
N ARG A 452 -13.80 -1.45 17.21
CA ARG A 452 -14.34 -1.93 18.50
C ARG A 452 -13.69 -1.25 19.71
N ASN A 453 -12.49 -0.68 19.56
CA ASN A 453 -11.78 0.06 20.59
C ASN A 453 -10.78 1.08 19.98
N LYS A 454 -11.28 2.27 19.62
CA LYS A 454 -10.47 3.34 18.99
C LYS A 454 -9.36 3.91 19.89
N SER A 455 -9.51 3.80 21.21
CA SER A 455 -8.52 4.23 22.19
C SER A 455 -7.45 3.18 22.51
N SER A 456 -7.49 2.01 21.85
CA SER A 456 -6.41 1.01 21.95
C SER A 456 -5.07 1.65 21.65
N ALA A 457 -4.06 1.42 22.50
CA ALA A 457 -2.72 1.99 22.33
C ALA A 457 -2.11 1.61 20.97
N GLY A 458 -2.43 0.41 20.45
CA GLY A 458 -1.91 -0.10 19.19
C GLY A 458 -0.39 -0.23 19.18
N LEU A 459 0.21 -0.21 17.99
CA LEU A 459 1.67 -0.28 17.82
C LEU A 459 2.34 1.09 17.66
N GLY A 460 1.56 2.18 17.57
CA GLY A 460 2.06 3.55 17.44
C GLY A 460 2.71 3.87 16.09
N ILE A 461 2.57 3.01 15.08
CA ILE A 461 3.15 3.18 13.74
C ILE A 461 2.22 4.07 12.90
N PRO A 462 2.58 5.32 12.57
CA PRO A 462 1.71 6.19 11.78
C PRO A 462 1.65 5.70 10.33
N ILE A 463 0.48 5.25 9.87
CA ILE A 463 0.24 4.82 8.48
C ILE A 463 -0.29 5.99 7.65
N ASP A 464 0.38 6.27 6.54
CA ASP A 464 0.06 7.40 5.65
C ASP A 464 -1.02 7.06 4.62
N VAL A 465 -0.95 5.85 4.07
CA VAL A 465 -1.87 5.33 3.05
C VAL A 465 -2.12 3.86 3.31
N SER A 466 -3.35 3.41 3.05
CA SER A 466 -3.67 2.00 2.93
C SER A 466 -4.36 1.62 1.62
N MET A 467 -4.08 0.41 1.12
CA MET A 467 -4.73 -0.09 -0.10
C MET A 467 -5.03 -1.58 -0.06
N ALA A 468 -6.25 -1.94 -0.46
CA ALA A 468 -6.63 -3.29 -0.83
C ALA A 468 -6.57 -3.45 -2.36
N PHE A 469 -5.73 -4.37 -2.85
CA PHE A 469 -5.59 -4.64 -4.29
C PHE A 469 -6.32 -5.93 -4.67
N HIS A 470 -7.41 -5.78 -5.40
CA HIS A 470 -8.26 -6.84 -5.95
C HIS A 470 -8.35 -6.80 -7.49
N THR A 471 -8.93 -7.85 -8.05
CA THR A 471 -9.49 -7.85 -9.40
C THR A 471 -10.94 -8.34 -9.36
N ASP A 472 -11.76 -7.80 -10.27
CA ASP A 472 -13.21 -7.98 -10.27
C ASP A 472 -13.60 -9.29 -10.99
N ALA A 473 -14.88 -9.68 -10.85
CA ALA A 473 -15.47 -10.88 -11.43
C ALA A 473 -16.46 -10.57 -12.57
N GLY A 474 -16.24 -9.50 -13.32
CA GLY A 474 -17.10 -9.07 -14.43
C GLY A 474 -16.85 -9.86 -15.74
N ILE A 475 -17.89 -10.11 -16.52
CA ILE A 475 -17.77 -10.72 -17.85
C ILE A 475 -18.38 -9.80 -18.90
N THR A 476 -17.81 -9.78 -20.10
CA THR A 476 -18.40 -9.10 -21.26
C THR A 476 -18.35 -10.00 -22.48
N LYS A 477 -19.31 -9.81 -23.40
CA LYS A 477 -19.32 -10.46 -24.72
C LYS A 477 -18.64 -9.60 -25.79
N ASN A 478 -18.30 -8.36 -25.46
CA ASN A 478 -17.60 -7.44 -26.36
C ASN A 478 -16.10 -7.67 -26.23
N ASP A 479 -15.35 -7.42 -27.30
CA ASP A 479 -13.88 -7.46 -27.30
C ASP A 479 -13.29 -6.19 -26.65
N THR A 480 -13.72 -5.89 -25.43
CA THR A 480 -13.27 -4.73 -24.63
C THR A 480 -12.89 -5.19 -23.23
N VAL A 481 -11.91 -4.51 -22.62
CA VAL A 481 -11.61 -4.73 -21.20
C VAL A 481 -12.79 -4.28 -20.32
N ILE A 482 -13.00 -4.96 -19.19
CA ILE A 482 -13.89 -4.45 -18.14
C ILE A 482 -13.27 -3.19 -17.53
N GLY A 483 -11.98 -3.23 -17.26
CA GLY A 483 -11.18 -2.07 -16.85
C GLY A 483 -11.28 -1.72 -15.36
N THR A 484 -10.79 -0.53 -15.02
CA THR A 484 -10.35 -0.19 -13.66
C THR A 484 -11.39 0.55 -12.85
N LEU A 485 -11.78 -0.02 -11.72
CA LEU A 485 -12.69 0.53 -10.71
C LEU A 485 -11.92 0.86 -9.43
N SER A 486 -12.15 2.06 -8.88
CA SER A 486 -11.61 2.43 -7.56
C SER A 486 -12.76 2.71 -6.61
N ILE A 487 -12.72 2.03 -5.46
CA ILE A 487 -13.73 2.07 -4.42
C ILE A 487 -13.15 2.79 -3.21
N TYR A 488 -13.90 3.72 -2.66
CA TYR A 488 -13.56 4.47 -1.46
C TYR A 488 -14.79 4.58 -0.56
N SER A 489 -14.62 5.09 0.66
CA SER A 489 -15.75 5.44 1.52
C SER A 489 -15.55 6.82 2.13
N THR A 490 -16.53 7.71 1.96
CA THR A 490 -16.57 8.99 2.69
C THR A 490 -17.12 8.85 4.10
N TYR A 491 -17.59 7.65 4.48
CA TYR A 491 -18.13 7.35 5.80
C TYR A 491 -17.31 6.30 6.55
N SER A 492 -17.18 6.49 7.85
CA SER A 492 -16.70 5.49 8.81
C SER A 492 -17.84 4.57 9.27
N LEU A 493 -17.51 3.50 9.99
CA LEU A 493 -18.50 2.59 10.59
C LEU A 493 -19.52 3.26 11.52
N ASP A 494 -19.14 4.35 12.16
CA ASP A 494 -19.98 5.18 13.04
C ASP A 494 -20.70 6.32 12.28
N SER A 495 -20.73 6.26 10.95
CA SER A 495 -21.31 7.29 10.06
C SER A 495 -20.59 8.66 10.11
N SER A 496 -19.43 8.76 10.76
CA SER A 496 -18.58 9.96 10.68
C SER A 496 -18.02 10.15 9.26
N ARG A 497 -17.88 11.42 8.84
CA ARG A 497 -17.20 11.82 7.58
C ARG A 497 -15.77 12.28 7.78
N VAL A 498 -15.23 12.12 8.98
CA VAL A 498 -13.86 12.43 9.33
C VAL A 498 -13.16 11.22 9.95
N PHE A 499 -11.84 11.16 9.77
CA PHE A 499 -10.95 10.30 10.55
C PHE A 499 -10.94 10.73 12.02
N PRO A 500 -10.39 9.90 12.94
CA PRO A 500 -10.38 10.21 14.37
C PRO A 500 -9.71 11.53 14.80
N ASP A 501 -8.82 12.12 13.99
CA ASP A 501 -8.23 13.44 14.23
C ASP A 501 -9.02 14.60 13.61
N GLY A 502 -10.15 14.31 12.95
CA GLY A 502 -11.00 15.28 12.29
C GLY A 502 -10.59 15.62 10.86
N VAL A 503 -9.62 14.91 10.27
CA VAL A 503 -9.33 15.04 8.83
C VAL A 503 -10.48 14.44 8.02
N SER A 504 -10.90 15.13 6.96
CA SER A 504 -12.01 14.71 6.10
C SER A 504 -11.69 13.41 5.37
N LYS A 505 -12.64 12.47 5.39
CA LYS A 505 -12.55 11.22 4.62
C LYS A 505 -12.66 11.43 3.12
N ILE A 506 -12.91 12.65 2.64
CA ILE A 506 -12.76 12.97 1.21
C ILE A 506 -11.34 12.67 0.70
N ALA A 507 -10.33 12.64 1.59
CA ALA A 507 -8.98 12.17 1.28
C ALA A 507 -8.95 10.75 0.68
N ASN A 508 -9.92 9.88 1.02
CA ASN A 508 -10.07 8.57 0.39
C ASN A 508 -10.43 8.68 -1.09
N ARG A 509 -11.28 9.66 -1.43
CA ARG A 509 -11.63 9.95 -2.83
C ARG A 509 -10.43 10.51 -3.58
N ASP A 510 -9.69 11.43 -2.96
CA ASP A 510 -8.48 12.00 -3.55
C ASP A 510 -7.49 10.88 -3.93
N LEU A 511 -7.18 9.99 -2.98
CA LEU A 511 -6.33 8.82 -3.22
C LEU A 511 -6.89 7.93 -4.34
N ALA A 512 -8.20 7.62 -4.32
CA ALA A 512 -8.84 6.81 -5.34
C ALA A 512 -8.76 7.42 -6.74
N ASP A 513 -8.98 8.73 -6.88
CA ASP A 513 -8.86 9.44 -8.16
C ASP A 513 -7.41 9.43 -8.66
N LEU A 514 -6.42 9.72 -7.80
CA LEU A 514 -5.01 9.68 -8.20
C LEU A 514 -4.59 8.29 -8.68
N VAL A 515 -4.95 7.23 -7.93
CA VAL A 515 -4.63 5.84 -8.30
C VAL A 515 -5.29 5.47 -9.62
N GLN A 516 -6.60 5.69 -9.77
CA GLN A 516 -7.31 5.32 -10.98
C GLN A 516 -6.82 6.10 -12.20
N THR A 517 -6.57 7.41 -12.03
CA THR A 517 -6.08 8.28 -13.10
C THR A 517 -4.72 7.84 -13.58
N GLN A 518 -3.77 7.63 -12.67
CA GLN A 518 -2.42 7.24 -13.05
C GLN A 518 -2.39 5.87 -13.75
N ILE A 519 -3.15 4.89 -13.26
CA ILE A 519 -3.29 3.58 -13.92
C ILE A 519 -3.89 3.76 -15.32
N THR A 520 -5.01 4.47 -15.42
CA THR A 520 -5.73 4.60 -16.70
C THR A 520 -4.89 5.32 -17.75
N GLU A 521 -4.18 6.39 -17.39
CA GLU A 521 -3.32 7.13 -18.32
C GLU A 521 -2.14 6.28 -18.81
N ASP A 522 -1.45 5.60 -17.89
CA ASP A 522 -0.33 4.73 -18.25
C ASP A 522 -0.76 3.56 -19.14
N LEU A 523 -1.89 2.91 -18.80
CA LEU A 523 -2.40 1.79 -19.58
C LEU A 523 -2.90 2.21 -20.96
N ARG A 524 -3.50 3.40 -21.09
CA ARG A 524 -3.88 3.96 -22.40
C ARG A 524 -2.68 4.30 -23.27
N ALA A 525 -1.60 4.76 -22.67
CA ALA A 525 -0.38 5.08 -23.40
C ALA A 525 0.36 3.82 -23.88
N LYS A 526 0.32 2.73 -23.11
CA LYS A 526 1.19 1.55 -23.34
C LYS A 526 0.50 0.31 -23.89
N TYR A 527 -0.78 0.11 -23.58
CA TYR A 527 -1.45 -1.19 -23.80
C TYR A 527 -2.73 -1.08 -24.62
N ASP A 528 -3.68 -0.27 -24.18
CA ASP A 528 -4.99 -0.14 -24.82
C ASP A 528 -5.47 1.32 -24.75
N PRO A 529 -5.44 2.08 -25.86
CA PRO A 529 -5.82 3.50 -25.86
C PRO A 529 -7.27 3.75 -25.44
N ILE A 530 -8.12 2.72 -25.46
CA ILE A 530 -9.51 2.78 -24.98
C ILE A 530 -9.70 2.05 -23.65
N TRP A 531 -8.63 1.82 -22.87
CA TRP A 531 -8.71 1.17 -21.56
C TRP A 531 -9.85 1.77 -20.73
N ASN A 532 -10.78 0.91 -20.34
CA ASN A 532 -12.03 1.35 -19.76
C ASN A 532 -11.80 1.89 -18.35
N ARG A 533 -12.15 3.17 -18.14
CA ARG A 533 -12.16 3.78 -16.81
C ARG A 533 -13.54 3.59 -16.20
N ARG A 534 -13.63 2.83 -15.11
CA ARG A 534 -14.87 2.66 -14.37
C ARG A 534 -15.01 3.76 -13.31
N MET A 535 -16.01 3.61 -12.45
CA MET A 535 -16.42 4.65 -11.52
C MET A 535 -15.37 4.90 -10.43
N LEU A 536 -15.35 6.12 -9.90
CA LEU A 536 -14.94 6.39 -8.52
C LEU A 536 -16.16 6.08 -7.65
N TRP A 537 -16.14 4.94 -6.96
CA TRP A 537 -17.32 4.42 -6.28
C TRP A 537 -17.22 4.63 -4.76
N ASP A 538 -18.00 5.58 -4.25
CA ASP A 538 -18.23 5.74 -2.81
C ASP A 538 -19.13 4.59 -2.31
N ALA A 539 -18.55 3.59 -1.66
CA ALA A 539 -19.25 2.39 -1.22
C ALA A 539 -18.71 1.84 0.09
N PHE A 540 -19.61 1.21 0.85
CA PHE A 540 -19.35 0.74 2.21
C PHE A 540 -18.73 -0.66 2.25
N TYR A 541 -17.69 -0.89 1.45
CA TYR A 541 -16.90 -2.12 1.48
C TYR A 541 -16.03 -2.14 2.73
N SER A 542 -15.86 -3.32 3.33
CA SER A 542 -15.11 -3.46 4.59
C SER A 542 -13.70 -2.88 4.49
N GLU A 543 -13.02 -3.13 3.37
CA GLU A 543 -11.65 -2.67 3.10
C GLU A 543 -11.59 -1.24 2.53
N ALA A 544 -12.70 -0.50 2.55
CA ALA A 544 -12.72 0.94 2.27
C ALA A 544 -13.26 1.75 3.48
N ALA A 545 -14.29 1.23 4.16
CA ALA A 545 -15.03 1.96 5.19
C ALA A 545 -14.46 1.82 6.61
N ARG A 546 -13.76 0.72 6.92
CA ARG A 546 -13.29 0.43 8.29
C ARG A 546 -12.01 1.17 8.66
N GLN A 547 -11.22 1.60 7.67
CA GLN A 547 -9.94 2.25 7.92
C GLN A 547 -10.13 3.65 8.52
N ASN A 548 -9.31 3.92 9.53
CA ASN A 548 -9.19 5.22 10.19
C ASN A 548 -8.06 6.08 9.58
N VAL A 549 -7.49 5.67 8.45
CA VAL A 549 -6.47 6.40 7.68
C VAL A 549 -6.90 6.47 6.21
N PRO A 550 -6.29 7.33 5.37
CA PRO A 550 -6.55 7.35 3.93
C PRO A 550 -6.47 5.96 3.30
N SER A 551 -7.53 5.58 2.58
CA SER A 551 -7.69 4.22 2.06
C SER A 551 -8.38 4.18 0.69
N VAL A 552 -8.01 3.18 -0.11
CA VAL A 552 -8.66 2.83 -1.38
C VAL A 552 -8.71 1.31 -1.55
N LEU A 553 -9.81 0.81 -2.10
CA LEU A 553 -9.91 -0.54 -2.63
C LEU A 553 -9.88 -0.46 -4.15
N LEU A 554 -8.91 -1.13 -4.76
CA LEU A 554 -8.71 -1.18 -6.20
C LEU A 554 -9.26 -2.48 -6.76
N GLU A 555 -10.15 -2.37 -7.75
CA GLU A 555 -10.57 -3.46 -8.64
C GLU A 555 -9.96 -3.17 -10.01
N LEU A 556 -8.74 -3.68 -10.26
CA LEU A 556 -7.90 -3.24 -11.40
C LEU A 556 -8.53 -3.51 -12.77
N LEU A 557 -9.03 -4.74 -12.92
CA LEU A 557 -9.53 -5.36 -14.15
C LEU A 557 -10.40 -6.55 -13.74
N SER A 558 -10.93 -7.32 -14.69
CA SER A 558 -11.67 -8.54 -14.37
C SER A 558 -10.91 -9.84 -14.64
N HIS A 559 -10.68 -10.65 -13.61
CA HIS A 559 -10.08 -11.99 -13.75
C HIS A 559 -11.03 -13.04 -14.36
N GLN A 560 -12.29 -12.67 -14.63
CA GLN A 560 -13.24 -13.52 -15.37
C GLN A 560 -13.39 -13.11 -16.83
N ASN A 561 -12.85 -11.96 -17.23
CA ASN A 561 -12.87 -11.55 -18.62
C ASN A 561 -11.57 -11.97 -19.31
N PHE A 562 -11.70 -12.66 -20.44
CA PHE A 562 -10.55 -13.24 -21.14
C PHE A 562 -9.54 -12.16 -21.59
N LEU A 563 -10.02 -11.04 -22.17
CA LEU A 563 -9.14 -9.97 -22.63
C LEU A 563 -8.37 -9.31 -21.47
N ASP A 564 -9.03 -9.00 -20.36
CA ASP A 564 -8.37 -8.50 -19.14
C ASP A 564 -7.32 -9.51 -18.63
N SER A 565 -7.62 -10.81 -18.65
CA SER A 565 -6.71 -11.86 -18.18
C SER A 565 -5.44 -11.98 -19.04
N LYS A 566 -5.52 -11.69 -20.35
CA LYS A 566 -4.33 -11.62 -21.23
C LYS A 566 -3.34 -10.55 -20.74
N PHE A 567 -3.85 -9.40 -20.32
CA PHE A 567 -3.02 -8.33 -19.74
C PHE A 567 -2.49 -8.73 -18.36
N GLU A 568 -3.36 -9.23 -17.46
CA GLU A 568 -2.96 -9.60 -16.10
C GLU A 568 -1.84 -10.65 -16.07
N LEU A 569 -1.78 -11.52 -17.07
CA LEU A 569 -0.77 -12.57 -17.15
C LEU A 569 0.59 -12.12 -17.71
N ASP A 570 0.68 -10.91 -18.27
CA ASP A 570 1.94 -10.34 -18.76
C ASP A 570 2.74 -9.67 -17.62
N PRO A 571 3.96 -10.14 -17.28
CA PRO A 571 4.78 -9.53 -16.23
C PRO A 571 5.11 -8.05 -16.48
N ARG A 572 5.17 -7.61 -17.74
CA ARG A 572 5.42 -6.20 -18.09
C ARG A 572 4.24 -5.32 -17.71
N TYR A 573 3.03 -5.81 -17.99
CA TYR A 573 1.79 -5.14 -17.55
C TYR A 573 1.74 -5.05 -16.02
N ARG A 574 2.12 -6.12 -15.31
CA ARG A 574 2.20 -6.09 -13.84
C ARG A 574 3.19 -5.06 -13.31
N PHE A 575 4.36 -4.96 -13.93
CA PHE A 575 5.37 -3.95 -13.60
C PHE A 575 4.81 -2.54 -13.82
N ASP A 576 4.20 -2.28 -14.97
CA ASP A 576 3.71 -0.95 -15.34
C ASP A 576 2.52 -0.51 -14.47
N VAL A 577 1.57 -1.40 -14.18
CA VAL A 577 0.50 -1.12 -13.21
C VAL A 577 1.06 -0.83 -11.82
N SER A 578 2.03 -1.62 -11.35
CA SER A 578 2.65 -1.39 -10.05
C SER A 578 3.37 -0.05 -10.00
N ARG A 579 4.05 0.33 -11.09
CA ARG A 579 4.70 1.64 -11.23
C ARG A 579 3.68 2.77 -11.22
N ALA A 580 2.53 2.61 -11.88
CA ALA A 580 1.44 3.57 -11.86
C ALA A 580 0.88 3.78 -10.44
N ILE A 581 0.66 2.70 -9.69
CA ILE A 581 0.21 2.78 -8.28
C ILE A 581 1.26 3.48 -7.41
N TYR A 582 2.54 3.14 -7.55
CA TYR A 582 3.63 3.82 -6.84
C TYR A 582 3.63 5.33 -7.13
N LYS A 583 3.58 5.74 -8.40
CA LYS A 583 3.51 7.16 -8.80
C LYS A 583 2.32 7.87 -8.15
N ALA A 584 1.14 7.22 -8.11
CA ALA A 584 -0.05 7.78 -7.49
C ALA A 584 0.11 7.96 -5.97
N PHE A 585 0.70 6.99 -5.27
CA PHE A 585 0.96 7.10 -3.84
C PHE A 585 1.96 8.22 -3.52
N LEU A 586 3.05 8.31 -4.30
CA LEU A 586 4.03 9.37 -4.15
C LEU A 586 3.39 10.75 -4.39
N LYS A 587 2.59 10.92 -5.45
CA LYS A 587 1.89 12.16 -5.74
C LYS A 587 0.89 12.53 -4.64
N PHE A 588 0.09 11.57 -4.17
CA PHE A 588 -0.85 11.77 -3.06
C PHE A 588 -0.11 12.22 -1.80
N ILE A 589 0.86 11.44 -1.33
CA ILE A 589 1.62 11.73 -0.10
C ILE A 589 2.40 13.06 -0.25
N SER A 590 2.98 13.35 -1.42
CA SER A 590 3.64 14.64 -1.67
C SER A 590 2.69 15.83 -1.57
N SER A 591 1.43 15.67 -1.99
CA SER A 591 0.42 16.72 -1.89
C SER A 591 -0.07 16.95 -0.45
N GLU A 592 -0.15 15.88 0.34
CA GLU A 592 -0.56 15.90 1.75
C GLU A 592 0.54 16.47 2.67
N TYR A 593 1.81 16.14 2.39
CA TYR A 593 2.95 16.58 3.20
C TYR A 593 3.66 17.82 2.64
N ASP A 594 3.26 18.27 1.45
CA ASP A 594 3.75 19.47 0.79
C ASP A 594 5.28 19.42 0.63
N PHE A 595 5.74 18.46 -0.18
CA PHE A 595 7.12 18.32 -0.65
C PHE A 595 7.16 18.05 -2.16
N ASN A 596 8.28 18.40 -2.80
CA ASN A 596 8.49 18.09 -4.21
C ASN A 596 8.84 16.61 -4.37
N TYR A 597 8.12 15.88 -5.21
CA TYR A 597 8.43 14.47 -5.45
C TYR A 597 9.37 14.25 -6.63
N VAL A 598 10.11 13.15 -6.58
CA VAL A 598 10.88 12.58 -7.69
C VAL A 598 10.56 11.10 -7.78
N VAL A 599 10.22 10.59 -8.96
CA VAL A 599 9.95 9.17 -9.17
C VAL A 599 11.27 8.41 -9.36
N GLN A 600 11.39 7.20 -8.82
CA GLN A 600 12.60 6.39 -9.00
C GLN A 600 12.85 6.05 -10.49
N PRO A 601 14.12 5.89 -10.91
CA PRO A 601 14.42 5.59 -12.31
C PRO A 601 13.94 4.21 -12.78
N LEU A 602 13.94 4.01 -14.09
CA LEU A 602 13.81 2.69 -14.69
C LEU A 602 15.16 1.93 -14.63
N PRO A 603 15.14 0.58 -14.66
CA PRO A 603 16.37 -0.22 -14.68
C PRO A 603 17.30 0.16 -15.83
N VAL A 604 18.60 -0.01 -15.63
CA VAL A 604 19.57 0.23 -16.72
C VAL A 604 19.42 -0.80 -17.83
N THR A 605 19.79 -0.42 -19.05
CA THR A 605 19.77 -1.32 -20.21
C THR A 605 21.15 -1.46 -20.82
N HIS A 606 21.32 -2.44 -21.74
CA HIS A 606 22.58 -2.67 -22.45
C HIS A 606 23.78 -2.87 -21.50
N PHE A 607 23.54 -3.52 -20.36
CA PHE A 607 24.61 -3.83 -19.43
C PHE A 607 25.60 -4.80 -20.08
N SER A 608 26.88 -4.52 -19.94
CA SER A 608 27.97 -5.34 -20.45
C SER A 608 29.12 -5.36 -19.46
N ALA A 609 29.85 -6.47 -19.44
CA ALA A 609 31.01 -6.68 -18.60
C ALA A 609 32.15 -7.24 -19.46
N GLU A 610 33.20 -6.46 -19.66
CA GLU A 610 34.35 -6.78 -20.52
C GLU A 610 35.61 -7.01 -19.68
N LEU A 611 36.32 -8.11 -19.90
CA LEU A 611 37.58 -8.40 -19.23
C LEU A 611 38.75 -7.72 -19.96
N THR A 612 39.61 -6.99 -19.24
CA THR A 612 40.83 -6.37 -19.78
C THR A 612 42.02 -7.34 -19.74
N ALA A 613 43.07 -7.04 -20.52
CA ALA A 613 44.33 -7.79 -20.48
C ALA A 613 45.02 -7.74 -19.11
N ASN A 614 44.73 -6.72 -18.29
CA ASN A 614 45.28 -6.57 -16.94
C ASN A 614 44.47 -7.32 -15.88
N GLY A 615 43.40 -8.04 -16.27
CA GLY A 615 42.54 -8.79 -15.38
C GLY A 615 41.44 -7.96 -14.70
N GLU A 616 41.17 -6.73 -15.17
CA GLU A 616 40.09 -5.88 -14.64
C GLU A 616 38.79 -6.15 -15.39
N ALA A 617 37.64 -5.86 -14.77
CA ALA A 617 36.35 -5.80 -15.45
C ALA A 617 35.98 -4.35 -15.80
N VAL A 618 35.62 -4.11 -17.05
CA VAL A 618 35.00 -2.86 -17.51
C VAL A 618 33.51 -3.10 -17.65
N LEU A 619 32.75 -2.51 -16.73
CA LEU A 619 31.31 -2.52 -16.70
C LEU A 619 30.77 -1.28 -17.42
N LYS A 620 29.82 -1.45 -18.35
CA LYS A 620 29.16 -0.33 -19.06
C LYS A 620 27.67 -0.60 -19.20
N TRP A 621 26.86 0.45 -19.12
CA TRP A 621 25.41 0.37 -19.25
C TRP A 621 24.84 1.68 -19.81
N LYS A 622 23.53 1.69 -20.08
CA LYS A 622 22.78 2.87 -20.49
C LYS A 622 21.67 3.18 -19.49
N ALA A 623 21.49 4.47 -19.22
CA ALA A 623 20.28 4.98 -18.59
C ALA A 623 19.05 4.60 -19.43
N GLN A 624 17.92 4.39 -18.77
CA GLN A 624 16.62 4.22 -19.42
C GLN A 624 15.70 5.38 -19.03
N GLU A 625 15.27 6.16 -20.03
CA GLU A 625 14.28 7.23 -19.82
C GLU A 625 12.88 6.64 -19.62
N ASP A 626 12.10 7.25 -18.73
CA ASP A 626 10.67 6.97 -18.60
C ASP A 626 9.87 8.02 -19.40
N PRO A 627 9.27 7.65 -20.54
CA PRO A 627 8.53 8.61 -21.36
C PRO A 627 7.25 9.12 -20.67
N LEU A 628 6.79 8.45 -19.60
CA LEU A 628 5.59 8.84 -18.85
C LEU A 628 5.91 9.58 -17.55
N GLU A 629 7.18 9.80 -17.23
CA GLU A 629 7.57 10.43 -15.96
C GLU A 629 8.95 11.11 -16.05
N SER A 630 8.93 12.39 -16.39
CA SER A 630 10.15 13.20 -16.59
C SER A 630 11.04 13.32 -15.36
N THR A 631 10.50 13.14 -14.14
CA THR A 631 11.31 13.20 -12.91
C THR A 631 12.17 11.96 -12.70
N ALA A 632 11.92 10.86 -13.44
CA ALA A 632 12.57 9.56 -13.24
C ALA A 632 13.98 9.44 -13.84
N LEU A 633 14.63 10.55 -14.20
CA LEU A 633 15.97 10.51 -14.77
C LEU A 633 17.01 10.05 -13.73
N PRO A 634 17.93 9.14 -14.09
CA PRO A 634 19.05 8.77 -13.22
C PRO A 634 20.01 9.94 -12.99
N THR A 635 20.52 10.04 -11.76
CA THR A 635 21.60 10.98 -11.36
C THR A 635 22.90 10.24 -10.99
N GLY A 636 22.84 8.92 -10.89
CA GLY A 636 23.95 8.02 -10.64
C GLY A 636 23.48 6.57 -10.66
N TYR A 637 24.35 5.66 -10.21
CA TYR A 637 24.12 4.22 -10.22
C TYR A 637 24.73 3.56 -8.99
N ILE A 638 24.25 2.36 -8.66
CA ILE A 638 24.89 1.48 -7.67
C ILE A 638 25.31 0.21 -8.38
N VAL A 639 26.58 -0.18 -8.21
CA VAL A 639 27.12 -1.45 -8.71
C VAL A 639 27.24 -2.42 -7.56
N TYR A 640 26.49 -3.51 -7.63
CA TYR A 640 26.52 -4.61 -6.67
C TYR A 640 27.47 -5.70 -7.14
N THR A 641 28.23 -6.28 -6.21
CA THR A 641 29.17 -7.36 -6.51
C THR A 641 28.84 -8.60 -5.68
N ARG A 642 28.85 -9.76 -6.32
CA ARG A 642 28.83 -11.07 -5.66
C ARG A 642 30.07 -11.86 -6.08
N ILE A 643 30.70 -12.53 -5.12
CA ILE A 643 31.86 -13.37 -5.35
C ILE A 643 31.45 -14.84 -5.19
N ASN A 644 31.74 -15.66 -6.22
CA ASN A 644 31.37 -17.07 -6.31
C ASN A 644 29.88 -17.28 -5.96
N ASP A 645 29.59 -18.26 -5.12
CA ASP A 645 28.24 -18.61 -4.66
C ASP A 645 27.79 -17.80 -3.42
N GLY A 646 28.46 -16.67 -3.13
CA GLY A 646 28.10 -15.77 -2.05
C GLY A 646 26.81 -14.97 -2.30
N GLY A 647 26.59 -13.92 -1.52
CA GLY A 647 25.52 -12.94 -1.72
C GLY A 647 26.05 -11.68 -2.41
N PHE A 648 25.14 -10.83 -2.90
CA PHE A 648 25.51 -9.48 -3.32
C PHE A 648 25.81 -8.61 -2.09
N ASP A 649 26.83 -7.77 -2.20
CA ASP A 649 27.19 -6.75 -1.22
C ASP A 649 26.16 -5.60 -1.14
N ASN A 650 26.47 -4.55 -0.38
CA ASN A 650 25.62 -3.35 -0.29
C ASN A 650 25.75 -2.40 -1.50
N GLY A 651 26.59 -2.77 -2.48
CA GLY A 651 26.90 -1.98 -3.66
C GLY A 651 27.79 -0.77 -3.41
N VAL A 652 28.30 -0.23 -4.51
CA VAL A 652 29.14 0.96 -4.55
C VAL A 652 28.49 2.00 -5.46
N TYR A 653 28.31 3.22 -4.94
CA TYR A 653 27.82 4.33 -5.74
C TYR A 653 28.83 4.74 -6.81
N VAL A 654 28.34 4.93 -8.03
CA VAL A 654 29.10 5.46 -9.16
C VAL A 654 28.28 6.51 -9.89
N LYS A 655 28.92 7.62 -10.28
CA LYS A 655 28.24 8.71 -10.97
C LYS A 655 28.03 8.42 -12.45
N GLU A 656 29.05 7.86 -13.08
CA GLU A 656 29.09 7.59 -14.51
C GLU A 656 28.46 6.25 -14.86
N ASN A 657 28.03 6.08 -16.11
CA ASN A 657 27.46 4.84 -16.63
C ASN A 657 28.52 3.78 -17.01
N LYS A 658 29.66 3.82 -16.33
CA LYS A 658 30.82 2.96 -16.51
C LYS A 658 31.58 2.81 -15.21
N LEU A 659 32.04 1.59 -14.92
CA LEU A 659 32.98 1.31 -13.84
C LEU A 659 34.11 0.42 -14.36
N VAL A 660 35.35 0.72 -13.96
CA VAL A 660 36.49 -0.20 -14.10
C VAL A 660 36.82 -0.71 -12.71
N THR A 661 36.77 -2.04 -12.52
CA THR A 661 37.05 -2.65 -11.23
C THR A 661 38.56 -2.67 -10.95
N ALA A 662 38.93 -2.97 -9.71
CA ALA A 662 40.28 -3.47 -9.44
C ALA A 662 40.53 -4.79 -10.21
N ALA A 663 41.80 -5.18 -10.35
CA ALA A 663 42.17 -6.46 -10.95
C ALA A 663 41.49 -7.61 -10.20
N LEU A 664 40.79 -8.46 -10.94
CA LEU A 664 40.04 -9.59 -10.42
C LEU A 664 40.99 -10.69 -9.98
N LYS A 665 40.61 -11.40 -8.91
CA LYS A 665 41.33 -12.59 -8.49
C LYS A 665 41.16 -13.71 -9.52
N GLU A 666 42.28 -14.35 -9.89
CA GLU A 666 42.26 -15.49 -10.80
C GLU A 666 41.42 -16.65 -10.25
N ASN A 667 40.75 -17.39 -11.13
CA ASN A 667 39.87 -18.52 -10.78
C ASN A 667 38.73 -18.16 -9.80
N THR A 668 38.29 -16.91 -9.80
CA THR A 668 37.18 -16.42 -8.97
C THR A 668 36.08 -15.86 -9.87
N ILE A 669 34.84 -16.27 -9.65
CA ILE A 669 33.69 -15.72 -10.40
C ILE A 669 33.22 -14.45 -9.71
N TYR A 670 33.18 -13.35 -10.44
CA TYR A 670 32.56 -12.11 -10.01
C TYR A 670 31.25 -11.94 -10.79
N SER A 671 30.15 -11.77 -10.07
CA SER A 671 28.85 -11.40 -10.62
C SER A 671 28.54 -9.95 -10.29
N PHE A 672 27.99 -9.22 -11.24
CA PHE A 672 27.63 -7.81 -11.10
C PHE A 672 26.17 -7.60 -11.48
N MET A 673 25.51 -6.67 -10.79
CA MET A 673 24.22 -6.10 -11.20
C MET A 673 24.21 -4.61 -10.87
N ILE A 674 23.37 -3.86 -11.58
CA ILE A 674 23.39 -2.40 -11.52
C ILE A 674 21.98 -1.87 -11.33
N THR A 675 21.84 -0.87 -10.46
CA THR A 675 20.63 -0.06 -10.34
C THR A 675 20.93 1.38 -10.71
N ALA A 676 19.92 2.07 -11.24
CA ALA A 676 19.92 3.51 -11.42
C ALA A 676 19.31 4.18 -10.19
N VAL A 677 19.83 5.35 -9.82
CA VAL A 677 19.39 6.08 -8.63
C VAL A 677 19.14 7.56 -8.90
N ASN A 678 18.21 8.14 -8.16
CA ASN A 678 18.00 9.58 -8.06
C ASN A 678 17.45 9.93 -6.66
N ASP A 679 17.13 11.21 -6.43
CA ASP A 679 16.59 11.71 -5.17
C ASP A 679 15.25 11.04 -4.77
N GLY A 680 14.57 10.42 -5.72
CA GLY A 680 13.31 9.71 -5.56
C GLY A 680 13.45 8.25 -5.10
N GLY A 681 14.62 7.63 -5.34
CA GLY A 681 14.85 6.23 -4.98
C GLY A 681 15.76 5.49 -5.95
N GLU A 682 15.59 4.17 -5.97
CA GLU A 682 16.43 3.21 -6.70
C GLU A 682 15.60 2.33 -7.65
N SER A 683 16.09 2.11 -8.87
CA SER A 683 15.43 1.23 -9.84
C SER A 683 15.46 -0.25 -9.42
N PHE A 684 14.77 -1.11 -10.18
CA PHE A 684 15.12 -2.54 -10.15
C PHE A 684 16.52 -2.75 -10.74
N THR A 685 17.11 -3.89 -10.39
CA THR A 685 18.43 -4.31 -10.87
C THR A 685 18.40 -4.62 -12.36
N SER A 686 19.54 -4.44 -13.03
CA SER A 686 19.83 -5.06 -14.31
C SER A 686 19.81 -6.59 -14.21
N GLU A 687 19.96 -7.26 -15.36
CA GLU A 687 20.41 -8.66 -15.35
C GLU A 687 21.77 -8.80 -14.66
N ILE A 688 22.05 -9.99 -14.16
CA ILE A 688 23.33 -10.34 -13.54
C ILE A 688 24.30 -10.77 -14.65
N LEU A 689 25.44 -10.10 -14.75
CA LEU A 689 26.54 -10.50 -15.62
C LEU A 689 27.72 -11.00 -14.81
N SER A 690 28.38 -12.05 -15.29
CA SER A 690 29.49 -12.70 -14.59
C SER A 690 30.78 -12.66 -15.41
N ILE A 691 31.91 -12.44 -14.72
CA ILE A 691 33.25 -12.56 -15.27
C ILE A 691 34.05 -13.53 -14.42
N ASN A 692 34.84 -14.38 -15.08
CA ASN A 692 35.91 -15.14 -14.46
C ASN A 692 37.21 -14.85 -15.21
N PHE A 693 38.26 -14.49 -14.46
CA PHE A 693 39.57 -14.22 -15.02
C PHE A 693 40.48 -15.45 -14.86
N ILE A 694 41.07 -15.90 -15.97
CA ILE A 694 42.10 -16.93 -16.02
C ILE A 694 43.24 -16.41 -16.89
N ARG A 695 44.46 -16.41 -16.35
CA ARG A 695 45.64 -15.89 -17.06
C ARG A 695 45.97 -16.78 -18.25
N ASP A 696 46.47 -16.17 -19.33
CA ASP A 696 46.97 -16.86 -20.54
C ASP A 696 45.95 -17.77 -21.23
N LYS A 697 44.64 -17.50 -21.05
CA LYS A 697 43.55 -18.18 -21.76
C LYS A 697 42.83 -17.22 -22.70
N LYS A 698 42.30 -17.76 -23.80
CA LYS A 698 41.45 -17.00 -24.72
C LYS A 698 40.10 -16.72 -24.05
N PRO A 699 39.55 -15.50 -24.14
CA PRO A 699 38.26 -15.18 -23.56
C PRO A 699 37.13 -15.88 -24.30
N VAL A 700 36.08 -16.26 -23.56
CA VAL A 700 34.79 -16.73 -24.10
C VAL A 700 33.76 -15.66 -23.76
N LEU A 701 33.05 -15.17 -24.78
CA LEU A 701 31.93 -14.25 -24.60
C LEU A 701 30.63 -15.05 -24.46
N ILE A 702 29.92 -14.80 -23.37
CA ILE A 702 28.55 -15.29 -23.18
C ILE A 702 27.62 -14.13 -23.55
N VAL A 703 26.68 -14.38 -24.47
CA VAL A 703 25.69 -13.40 -24.93
C VAL A 703 24.30 -13.93 -24.59
N ASN A 704 23.52 -13.15 -23.84
CA ASN A 704 22.11 -13.43 -23.61
C ASN A 704 21.35 -13.17 -24.92
N GLY A 705 20.93 -14.25 -25.60
CA GLY A 705 20.41 -14.18 -26.96
C GLY A 705 18.95 -13.73 -27.09
N PHE A 706 18.17 -13.73 -26.00
CA PHE A 706 16.78 -13.25 -25.98
C PHE A 706 16.31 -12.99 -24.54
N ASP A 707 15.41 -12.02 -24.38
CA ASP A 707 14.59 -11.85 -23.18
C ASP A 707 13.26 -12.58 -23.39
N ARG A 708 12.98 -13.66 -22.65
CA ARG A 708 11.67 -14.33 -22.70
C ARG A 708 10.80 -13.90 -21.53
N ILE A 709 10.29 -12.67 -21.61
CA ILE A 709 9.27 -12.16 -20.68
C ILE A 709 7.97 -11.98 -21.46
N CYS A 710 7.05 -12.94 -21.32
CA CYS A 710 5.71 -12.85 -21.92
C CYS A 710 4.68 -13.58 -21.05
N GLY A 711 3.40 -13.23 -21.23
CA GLY A 711 2.29 -14.04 -20.75
C GLY A 711 2.21 -15.41 -21.44
N PRO A 712 1.31 -16.30 -20.99
CA PRO A 712 1.07 -17.58 -21.64
C PRO A 712 0.49 -17.37 -23.05
N ALA A 713 0.74 -18.34 -23.94
CA ALA A 713 0.13 -18.34 -25.26
C ALA A 713 -1.40 -18.50 -25.14
N THR A 714 -2.13 -17.86 -26.05
CA THR A 714 -3.59 -17.91 -26.13
C THR A 714 -4.03 -18.68 -27.38
N ILE A 715 -5.23 -19.25 -27.31
CA ILE A 715 -5.89 -19.89 -28.46
C ILE A 715 -7.14 -19.08 -28.78
N GLU A 716 -7.19 -18.53 -29.99
CA GLU A 716 -8.32 -17.74 -30.48
C GLU A 716 -8.75 -18.31 -31.85
N THR A 717 -9.85 -19.06 -31.85
CA THR A 717 -10.55 -19.55 -33.03
C THR A 717 -12.00 -19.05 -33.01
N ASP A 718 -12.73 -19.28 -34.10
CA ASP A 718 -14.17 -18.96 -34.17
C ASP A 718 -15.00 -19.71 -33.11
N GLU A 719 -14.50 -20.87 -32.65
CA GLU A 719 -15.19 -21.75 -31.70
C GLU A 719 -14.70 -21.59 -30.25
N ILE A 720 -13.42 -21.24 -30.04
CA ILE A 720 -12.76 -21.24 -28.73
C ILE A 720 -11.87 -20.01 -28.56
N LYS A 721 -12.03 -19.31 -27.43
CA LYS A 721 -11.09 -18.29 -26.92
C LYS A 721 -10.63 -18.73 -25.52
N GLY A 722 -9.31 -18.89 -25.31
CA GLY A 722 -8.78 -19.41 -24.04
C GLY A 722 -7.28 -19.26 -23.82
#